data_AF-A0A2E0HPI7-F1
#
_entry.id   AF-A0A2E0HPI7-F1
#
_cell.length_a   1.000
_cell.length_b   1.000
_cell.length_c   1.000
_cell.angle_alpha   90.00
_cell.angle_beta   90.00
_cell.angle_gamma   90.00
#
_symmetry.space_group_name_H-M   'P 1'
#
loop_
_entity.id
_entity.type
_entity.pdbx_description
1 polymer ?
#
loop_
_entity_poly.entity_id
_entity_poly.type
_entity_poly.pdbx_seq_one_letter_code
_entity_poly.pdbx_strand_id
1 'polypeptide(L)'
;MEIEGVEIMAGNVVIIISFLFFMFLFAGVGLASIRVKKDTTDDYLVAGRGMHPALAALSAVSTWNSGYMFIGAIGFTYMMGYNIIWMAIMSMLGQILAWAWLYKFIQKEGRDRGVRSLSSLVAEKAGAPEAKLAAVLSVLFLSIYAAAQLTSGGKALLVMMGWPELIGILIGFVLVVAYCYAGGIRASIWTDAVQSCVMIVGSLILCWIALGNVGGFSGLNSGLESQDPALTNIMPPDLIFGLSMWAFAFFLGGLAVAGQPQVVSRVMTLGSDKDRKQAMLWFFVWQTPFLILMTFIGLASRVIFSENDFDPELGLPMLAMDTMPAVGVGMILASIFAATMSTADSQVLACTAAITDDIKPEWREDHKTTKKVTLFVAAFATAISVAGLYVPGGDSVFALVVLAVYGLGGVFVPLLIIRWAGYKPDTTHSISMMVAAFVGVIGWTILLPIAGINWSGADGIFPSVPGMGAAFLVHFLFCWKRESSTANPFGRYNFPARKVSAIGAVVLLAVVGTMEGSYVRLAPDSESANSSNSGYQLNYTVIQNIKTETLFIGDEETVGVSFEVLETSNAVISLTLYVTFDETANEGVSEECDTVISSPDFSDVNGPHDQIQDGAVQTDNCDETNQLMASVETNGELAYRWAENGTGEYSEFGSEMELNEIRTIMGESFRMQGVYYSDITVETSHALEPFGNDPGESITITWVALTFVPEEVKKAS
;
A
#
# COMPACT_ATOMS: atom_id res chain seq x y z
N MET A 1 29.62 -7.44 -13.36
CA MET A 1 29.07 -6.42 -14.28
C MET A 1 28.51 -6.98 -15.59
N GLU A 2 29.28 -7.37 -16.62
CA GLU A 2 28.69 -7.76 -17.92
C GLU A 2 27.90 -9.09 -17.88
N ILE A 3 28.34 -10.06 -17.06
CA ILE A 3 27.67 -11.36 -16.89
C ILE A 3 26.42 -11.25 -16.00
N GLU A 4 26.48 -10.48 -14.90
CA GLU A 4 25.29 -10.18 -14.08
C GLU A 4 24.23 -9.41 -14.87
N GLY A 5 24.63 -8.46 -15.72
CA GLY A 5 23.70 -7.74 -16.59
C GLY A 5 23.00 -8.66 -17.60
N VAL A 6 23.69 -9.66 -18.12
CA VAL A 6 23.12 -10.68 -19.02
C VAL A 6 22.19 -11.64 -18.28
N GLU A 7 22.51 -12.07 -17.06
CA GLU A 7 21.64 -12.92 -16.25
C GLU A 7 20.38 -12.20 -15.78
N ILE A 8 20.49 -10.92 -15.37
CA ILE A 8 19.34 -10.08 -15.00
C ILE A 8 18.44 -9.84 -16.23
N MET A 9 19.02 -9.53 -17.39
CA MET A 9 18.24 -9.42 -18.63
C MET A 9 17.57 -10.75 -19.03
N ALA A 10 18.26 -11.88 -18.91
CA ALA A 10 17.71 -13.19 -19.22
C ALA A 10 16.56 -13.55 -18.27
N GLY A 11 16.69 -13.26 -16.97
CA GLY A 11 15.64 -13.42 -15.96
C GLY A 11 14.39 -12.61 -16.32
N ASN A 12 14.56 -11.32 -16.65
CA ASN A 12 13.47 -10.44 -17.06
C ASN A 12 12.76 -10.92 -18.34
N VAL A 13 13.51 -11.44 -19.31
CA VAL A 13 12.93 -12.00 -20.54
C VAL A 13 12.08 -13.23 -20.22
N VAL A 14 12.52 -14.12 -19.33
CA VAL A 14 11.74 -15.31 -18.94
C VAL A 14 10.46 -14.92 -18.17
N ILE A 15 10.54 -13.91 -17.30
CA ILE A 15 9.35 -13.36 -16.61
C ILE A 15 8.33 -12.88 -17.64
N ILE A 16 8.76 -12.07 -18.63
CA ILE A 16 7.89 -11.54 -19.68
C ILE A 16 7.28 -12.68 -20.52
N ILE A 17 8.07 -13.67 -20.92
CA ILE A 17 7.57 -14.80 -21.71
C ILE A 17 6.51 -15.58 -20.93
N SER A 18 6.75 -15.85 -19.64
CA SER A 18 5.80 -16.52 -18.76
C SER A 18 4.51 -15.69 -18.61
N PHE A 19 4.65 -14.40 -18.31
CA PHE A 19 3.53 -13.47 -18.21
C PHE A 19 2.69 -13.43 -19.49
N LEU A 20 3.34 -13.24 -20.65
CA LEU A 20 2.68 -13.20 -21.95
C LEU A 20 2.00 -14.52 -22.30
N PHE A 21 2.59 -15.66 -21.94
CA PHE A 21 1.98 -16.97 -22.14
C PHE A 21 0.61 -17.06 -21.45
N PHE A 22 0.51 -16.68 -20.18
CA PHE A 22 -0.77 -16.67 -19.46
C PHE A 22 -1.73 -15.61 -20.02
N MET A 23 -1.22 -14.43 -20.38
CA MET A 23 -2.04 -13.38 -21.01
C MET A 23 -2.65 -13.83 -22.35
N PHE A 24 -1.88 -14.53 -23.20
CA PHE A 24 -2.39 -15.10 -24.45
C PHE A 24 -3.39 -16.24 -24.20
N LEU A 25 -3.18 -17.03 -23.15
CA LEU A 25 -4.13 -18.07 -22.73
C LEU A 25 -5.47 -17.43 -22.34
N PHE A 26 -5.47 -16.37 -21.54
CA PHE A 26 -6.69 -15.63 -21.18
C PHE A 26 -7.34 -15.00 -22.41
N ALA A 27 -6.56 -14.34 -23.26
CA ALA A 27 -7.05 -13.73 -24.49
C ALA A 27 -7.70 -14.77 -25.42
N GLY A 28 -7.10 -15.95 -25.56
CA GLY A 28 -7.63 -17.05 -26.37
C GLY A 28 -9.00 -17.53 -25.90
N VAL A 29 -9.20 -17.67 -24.58
CA VAL A 29 -10.49 -18.03 -23.97
C VAL A 29 -11.53 -16.93 -24.18
N GLY A 30 -11.13 -15.66 -24.02
CA GLY A 30 -11.98 -14.51 -24.29
C GLY A 30 -12.44 -14.48 -25.75
N LEU A 31 -11.53 -14.68 -26.71
CA LEU A 31 -11.85 -14.75 -28.14
C LEU A 31 -12.76 -15.94 -28.46
N ALA A 32 -12.62 -17.07 -27.76
CA ALA A 32 -13.51 -18.21 -27.94
C ALA A 32 -14.96 -17.89 -27.54
N SER A 33 -15.15 -17.11 -26.48
CA SER A 33 -16.49 -16.70 -26.04
C SER A 33 -17.24 -15.84 -27.07
N ILE A 34 -16.51 -15.07 -27.90
CA ILE A 34 -17.08 -14.20 -28.94
C ILE A 34 -17.79 -15.03 -30.00
N ARG A 35 -17.40 -16.29 -30.23
CA ARG A 35 -18.03 -17.17 -31.22
C ARG A 35 -19.46 -17.60 -30.84
N VAL A 36 -19.84 -17.48 -29.57
CA VAL A 36 -21.14 -17.91 -29.04
C VAL A 36 -22.02 -16.75 -28.55
N LYS A 37 -21.54 -15.51 -28.65
CA LYS A 37 -22.28 -14.32 -28.21
C LYS A 37 -23.41 -13.96 -29.18
N LYS A 38 -24.37 -13.19 -28.69
CA LYS A 38 -25.39 -12.52 -29.50
C LYS A 38 -25.20 -11.00 -29.40
N ASP A 39 -25.40 -10.29 -30.50
CA ASP A 39 -25.29 -8.83 -30.53
C ASP A 39 -26.56 -8.15 -29.95
N THR A 40 -26.84 -8.40 -28.68
CA THR A 40 -27.93 -7.78 -27.93
C THR A 40 -27.44 -7.26 -26.58
N THR A 41 -28.08 -6.22 -26.03
CA THR A 41 -27.70 -5.67 -24.72
C THR A 41 -27.94 -6.67 -23.57
N ASP A 42 -28.94 -7.55 -23.69
CA ASP A 42 -29.18 -8.60 -22.69
C ASP A 42 -28.07 -9.67 -22.68
N ASP A 43 -27.55 -10.07 -23.85
CA ASP A 43 -26.38 -10.97 -23.89
C ASP A 43 -25.12 -10.24 -23.39
N TYR A 44 -24.95 -8.97 -23.76
CA TYR A 44 -23.80 -8.16 -23.37
C TYR A 44 -23.71 -7.91 -21.86
N LEU A 45 -24.84 -7.70 -21.17
CA LEU A 45 -24.85 -7.34 -19.74
C LEU A 45 -25.19 -8.50 -18.79
N VAL A 46 -25.94 -9.53 -19.23
CA VAL A 46 -26.34 -10.67 -18.36
C VAL A 46 -26.24 -12.04 -19.05
N ALA A 47 -25.53 -12.13 -20.19
CA ALA A 47 -25.28 -13.39 -20.92
C ALA A 47 -26.55 -14.22 -21.21
N GLY A 48 -27.70 -13.56 -21.39
CA GLY A 48 -28.97 -14.23 -21.66
C GLY A 48 -29.48 -15.14 -20.53
N ARG A 49 -28.94 -15.02 -19.32
CA ARG A 49 -29.35 -15.76 -18.10
C ARG A 49 -29.25 -17.30 -18.20
N GLY A 50 -28.29 -17.79 -18.98
CA GLY A 50 -28.05 -19.22 -19.20
C GLY A 50 -26.63 -19.66 -18.86
N MET A 51 -25.93 -18.94 -17.98
CA MET A 51 -24.54 -19.26 -17.66
C MET A 51 -24.44 -20.50 -16.76
N HIS A 52 -23.45 -21.34 -16.99
CA HIS A 52 -23.21 -22.50 -16.14
C HIS A 52 -22.81 -22.06 -14.72
N PRO A 53 -23.40 -22.65 -13.65
CA PRO A 53 -23.18 -22.21 -12.26
C PRO A 53 -21.72 -22.11 -11.83
N ALA A 54 -20.90 -23.08 -12.23
CA ALA A 54 -19.47 -23.07 -11.89
C ALA A 54 -18.74 -21.88 -12.52
N LEU A 55 -19.00 -21.55 -13.79
CA LEU A 55 -18.35 -20.43 -14.47
C LEU A 55 -18.77 -19.09 -13.85
N ALA A 56 -20.07 -18.92 -13.58
CA ALA A 56 -20.57 -17.73 -12.91
C ALA A 56 -19.98 -17.56 -11.50
N ALA A 57 -19.78 -18.66 -10.76
CA ALA A 57 -19.20 -18.64 -9.43
C ALA A 57 -17.69 -18.35 -9.41
N LEU A 58 -16.93 -19.00 -10.30
CA LEU A 58 -15.48 -18.73 -10.44
C LEU A 58 -15.23 -17.30 -10.94
N SER A 59 -16.12 -16.77 -11.78
CA SER A 59 -16.10 -15.36 -12.15
C SER A 59 -16.43 -14.45 -10.97
N ALA A 60 -17.50 -14.74 -10.22
CA ALA A 60 -17.89 -13.96 -9.05
C ALA A 60 -16.79 -13.92 -7.97
N VAL A 61 -16.09 -15.04 -7.74
CA VAL A 61 -15.00 -15.11 -6.76
C VAL A 61 -13.73 -14.40 -7.25
N SER A 62 -13.41 -14.48 -8.55
CA SER A 62 -12.30 -13.71 -9.15
C SER A 62 -12.54 -12.22 -8.99
N THR A 63 -13.73 -11.75 -9.42
CA THR A 63 -14.14 -10.35 -9.31
C THR A 63 -14.17 -9.87 -7.86
N TRP A 64 -14.56 -10.72 -6.90
CA TRP A 64 -14.62 -10.37 -5.47
C TRP A 64 -13.25 -10.29 -4.81
N ASN A 65 -12.35 -11.24 -5.09
CA ASN A 65 -10.99 -11.20 -4.57
C ASN A 65 -10.25 -9.99 -5.15
N SER A 66 -10.34 -9.76 -6.46
CA SER A 66 -9.79 -8.59 -7.15
C SER A 66 -8.28 -8.36 -6.92
N GLY A 67 -7.74 -7.27 -7.46
CA GLY A 67 -6.40 -6.79 -7.12
C GLY A 67 -6.26 -6.46 -5.63
N TYR A 68 -7.38 -6.17 -4.93
CA TYR A 68 -7.40 -6.01 -3.47
C TYR A 68 -6.76 -7.21 -2.78
N MET A 69 -7.15 -8.44 -3.11
CA MET A 69 -6.67 -9.61 -2.38
C MET A 69 -5.17 -9.86 -2.57
N PHE A 70 -4.60 -9.43 -3.70
CA PHE A 70 -3.17 -9.59 -3.98
C PHE A 70 -2.30 -8.45 -3.45
N ILE A 71 -2.87 -7.26 -3.26
CA ILE A 71 -2.13 -6.04 -2.92
C ILE A 71 -2.64 -5.49 -1.58
N GLY A 72 -3.85 -4.94 -1.55
CA GLY A 72 -4.40 -4.29 -0.35
C GLY A 72 -4.63 -5.23 0.85
N ALA A 73 -5.12 -6.46 0.62
CA ALA A 73 -5.35 -7.44 1.69
C ALA A 73 -4.04 -8.03 2.23
N ILE A 74 -3.02 -8.12 1.38
CA ILE A 74 -1.67 -8.50 1.79
C ILE A 74 -1.11 -7.43 2.71
N GLY A 75 -1.17 -6.15 2.30
CA GLY A 75 -0.73 -5.05 3.15
C GLY A 75 -1.52 -4.96 4.46
N PHE A 76 -2.83 -5.17 4.42
CA PHE A 76 -3.62 -5.22 5.65
C PHE A 76 -3.24 -6.39 6.55
N THR A 77 -3.02 -7.59 6.00
CA THR A 77 -2.57 -8.76 6.76
C THR A 77 -1.18 -8.55 7.36
N TYR A 78 -0.29 -7.92 6.60
CA TYR A 78 1.06 -7.56 7.03
C TYR A 78 1.02 -6.68 8.30
N MET A 79 0.13 -5.68 8.32
CA MET A 79 -0.05 -4.79 9.48
C MET A 79 -0.73 -5.49 10.67
N MET A 80 -1.61 -6.44 10.41
CA MET A 80 -2.53 -7.01 11.38
C MET A 80 -2.02 -8.27 12.09
N GLY A 81 -1.14 -9.05 11.46
CA GLY A 81 -0.74 -10.34 12.03
C GLY A 81 -1.93 -11.29 12.21
N TYR A 82 -1.97 -12.06 13.29
CA TYR A 82 -2.97 -13.09 13.54
C TYR A 82 -4.38 -12.57 13.84
N ASN A 83 -4.52 -11.29 14.22
CA ASN A 83 -5.83 -10.69 14.47
C ASN A 83 -6.72 -10.67 13.18
N ILE A 84 -6.10 -10.81 12.00
CA ILE A 84 -6.76 -10.89 10.68
C ILE A 84 -7.79 -12.02 10.59
N ILE A 85 -7.69 -13.03 11.46
CA ILE A 85 -8.63 -14.14 11.55
C ILE A 85 -10.07 -13.67 11.81
N TRP A 86 -10.25 -12.57 12.55
CA TRP A 86 -11.57 -11.98 12.79
C TRP A 86 -12.20 -11.46 11.49
N MET A 87 -11.42 -10.77 10.66
CA MET A 87 -11.87 -10.35 9.35
C MET A 87 -12.25 -11.56 8.49
N ALA A 88 -11.40 -12.58 8.44
CA ALA A 88 -11.61 -13.77 7.64
C ALA A 88 -12.92 -14.49 8.02
N ILE A 89 -13.12 -14.77 9.32
CA ILE A 89 -14.30 -15.49 9.81
C ILE A 89 -15.56 -14.64 9.66
N MET A 90 -15.55 -13.39 10.13
CA MET A 90 -16.75 -12.55 10.15
C MET A 90 -17.19 -12.17 8.73
N SER A 91 -16.24 -11.85 7.85
CA SER A 91 -16.54 -11.60 6.44
C SER A 91 -17.11 -12.85 5.75
N MET A 92 -16.54 -14.04 6.01
CA MET A 92 -17.08 -15.29 5.48
C MET A 92 -18.53 -15.53 5.92
N LEU A 93 -18.84 -15.31 7.20
CA LEU A 93 -20.20 -15.42 7.72
C LEU A 93 -21.17 -14.45 7.04
N GLY A 94 -20.76 -13.19 6.85
CA GLY A 94 -21.54 -12.19 6.11
C GLY A 94 -21.80 -12.60 4.66
N GLN A 95 -20.78 -13.13 3.97
CA GLN A 95 -20.89 -13.61 2.60
C GLN A 95 -21.83 -14.83 2.50
N ILE A 96 -21.73 -15.79 3.41
CA ILE A 96 -22.64 -16.96 3.46
C ILE A 96 -24.09 -16.48 3.58
N LEU A 97 -24.34 -15.49 4.43
CA LEU A 97 -25.67 -14.93 4.63
C LEU A 97 -26.20 -14.21 3.39
N ALA A 98 -25.36 -13.39 2.77
CA ALA A 98 -25.65 -12.73 1.50
C ALA A 98 -26.01 -13.77 0.42
N TRP A 99 -25.22 -14.83 0.27
CA TRP A 99 -25.51 -15.91 -0.67
C TRP A 99 -26.78 -16.67 -0.36
N ALA A 100 -27.02 -17.02 0.91
CA ALA A 100 -28.18 -17.78 1.32
C ALA A 100 -29.49 -17.02 1.06
N TRP A 101 -29.52 -15.71 1.35
CA TRP A 101 -30.76 -14.93 1.39
C TRP A 101 -30.83 -13.82 0.33
N LEU A 102 -29.87 -12.90 0.31
CA LEU A 102 -29.91 -11.73 -0.56
C LEU A 102 -29.75 -12.09 -2.04
N TYR A 103 -28.81 -12.98 -2.38
CA TYR A 103 -28.66 -13.41 -3.78
C TYR A 103 -29.82 -14.24 -4.29
N LYS A 104 -30.57 -14.93 -3.41
CA LYS A 104 -31.83 -15.56 -3.81
C LYS A 104 -32.86 -14.53 -4.25
N PHE A 105 -32.98 -13.45 -3.48
CA PHE A 105 -33.86 -12.32 -3.80
C PHE A 105 -33.43 -11.61 -5.08
N ILE A 106 -32.15 -11.22 -5.17
CA ILE A 106 -31.56 -10.50 -6.30
C ILE A 106 -31.71 -11.30 -7.60
N GLN A 107 -31.38 -12.59 -7.59
CA GLN A 107 -31.50 -13.45 -8.78
C GLN A 107 -32.96 -13.56 -9.26
N LYS A 108 -33.89 -13.77 -8.32
CA LYS A 108 -35.31 -13.92 -8.63
C LYS A 108 -35.88 -12.62 -9.19
N GLU A 109 -35.73 -11.51 -8.48
CA GLU A 109 -36.22 -10.19 -8.92
C GLU A 109 -35.55 -9.75 -10.22
N GLY A 110 -34.25 -10.01 -10.35
CA GLY A 110 -33.46 -9.76 -11.55
C GLY A 110 -34.08 -10.38 -12.80
N ARG A 111 -34.44 -11.65 -12.69
CA ARG A 111 -35.05 -12.44 -13.76
C ARG A 111 -36.51 -12.08 -13.98
N ASP A 112 -37.32 -12.04 -12.93
CA ASP A 112 -38.77 -11.85 -13.03
C ASP A 112 -39.13 -10.45 -13.58
N ARG A 113 -38.28 -9.44 -13.33
CA ARG A 113 -38.45 -8.07 -13.83
C ARG A 113 -37.64 -7.74 -15.08
N GLY A 114 -36.78 -8.66 -15.54
CA GLY A 114 -35.90 -8.43 -16.69
C GLY A 114 -34.94 -7.23 -16.50
N VAL A 115 -34.45 -7.03 -15.27
CA VAL A 115 -33.46 -5.98 -14.97
C VAL A 115 -32.05 -6.52 -15.17
N ARG A 116 -31.09 -5.61 -15.42
CA ARG A 116 -29.69 -5.94 -15.71
C ARG A 116 -28.71 -5.20 -14.79
N SER A 117 -29.16 -4.16 -14.09
CA SER A 117 -28.38 -3.42 -13.09
C SER A 117 -28.89 -3.69 -11.68
N LEU A 118 -27.97 -3.67 -10.70
CA LEU A 118 -28.34 -3.72 -9.28
C LEU A 118 -29.13 -2.47 -8.86
N SER A 119 -28.81 -1.31 -9.44
CA SER A 119 -29.47 -0.04 -9.16
C SER A 119 -30.98 -0.07 -9.46
N SER A 120 -31.40 -0.83 -10.48
CA SER A 120 -32.82 -1.08 -10.78
C SER A 120 -33.56 -1.87 -9.69
N LEU A 121 -32.86 -2.63 -8.84
CA LEU A 121 -33.49 -3.45 -7.80
C LEU A 121 -33.92 -2.66 -6.55
N VAL A 122 -33.42 -1.43 -6.37
CA VAL A 122 -33.85 -0.56 -5.26
C VAL A 122 -35.19 0.14 -5.52
N ALA A 123 -35.71 0.08 -6.75
CA ALA A 123 -36.95 0.71 -7.19
C ALA A 123 -37.99 -0.32 -7.64
N GLU A 124 -39.27 0.08 -7.76
CA GLU A 124 -40.31 -0.75 -8.42
C GLU A 124 -40.29 -0.60 -9.95
N LYS A 125 -39.81 0.53 -10.47
CA LYS A 125 -39.80 0.84 -11.91
C LYS A 125 -38.41 1.29 -12.33
N ALA A 126 -37.95 0.81 -13.48
CA ALA A 126 -36.71 1.28 -14.09
C ALA A 126 -36.78 2.79 -14.35
N GLY A 127 -35.66 3.50 -14.16
CA GLY A 127 -35.59 4.95 -14.32
C GLY A 127 -36.30 5.79 -13.25
N ALA A 128 -36.81 5.17 -12.18
CA ALA A 128 -37.33 5.90 -11.02
C ALA A 128 -36.23 6.76 -10.35
N PRO A 129 -36.57 7.86 -9.67
CA PRO A 129 -35.57 8.75 -9.06
C PRO A 129 -34.62 8.02 -8.09
N GLU A 130 -35.13 7.06 -7.32
CA GLU A 130 -34.31 6.23 -6.43
C GLU A 130 -33.37 5.27 -7.18
N ALA A 131 -33.78 4.70 -8.32
CA ALA A 131 -32.90 3.90 -9.17
C ALA A 131 -31.80 4.76 -9.80
N LYS A 132 -32.15 5.98 -10.24
CA LYS A 132 -31.18 6.95 -10.79
C LYS A 132 -30.12 7.35 -9.78
N LEU A 133 -30.52 7.67 -8.55
CA LEU A 133 -29.56 7.98 -7.49
C LEU A 133 -28.67 6.77 -7.16
N ALA A 134 -29.26 5.59 -7.03
CA ALA A 134 -28.50 4.35 -6.82
C ALA A 134 -27.49 4.10 -7.95
N ALA A 135 -27.85 4.40 -9.20
CA ALA A 135 -26.97 4.26 -10.36
C ALA A 135 -25.84 5.29 -10.35
N VAL A 136 -26.12 6.56 -10.01
CA VAL A 136 -25.08 7.60 -9.86
C VAL A 136 -24.07 7.22 -8.78
N LEU A 137 -24.57 6.79 -7.60
CA LEU A 137 -23.70 6.33 -6.50
C LEU A 137 -22.93 5.06 -6.88
N SER A 138 -23.55 4.16 -7.65
CA SER A 138 -22.86 2.97 -8.17
C SER A 138 -21.69 3.36 -9.07
N VAL A 139 -21.93 4.25 -10.04
CA VAL A 139 -20.91 4.71 -10.98
C VAL A 139 -19.76 5.38 -10.23
N LEU A 140 -20.06 6.21 -9.22
CA LEU A 140 -19.05 6.85 -8.39
C LEU A 140 -18.13 5.83 -7.70
N PHE A 141 -18.70 4.95 -6.86
CA PHE A 141 -17.90 4.00 -6.09
C PHE A 141 -17.24 2.93 -6.96
N LEU A 142 -17.90 2.45 -8.01
CA LEU A 142 -17.30 1.47 -8.93
C LEU A 142 -16.16 2.06 -9.76
N SER A 143 -16.21 3.36 -10.11
CA SER A 143 -15.10 4.00 -10.83
C SER A 143 -13.88 4.17 -9.93
N ILE A 144 -14.08 4.50 -8.65
CA ILE A 144 -13.01 4.51 -7.63
C ILE A 144 -12.44 3.11 -7.44
N TYR A 145 -13.29 2.09 -7.37
CA TYR A 145 -12.84 0.71 -7.23
C TYR A 145 -12.07 0.24 -8.47
N ALA A 146 -12.54 0.59 -9.68
CA ALA A 146 -11.84 0.29 -10.93
C ALA A 146 -10.49 1.00 -11.02
N ALA A 147 -10.40 2.23 -10.53
CA ALA A 147 -9.13 2.93 -10.40
C ALA A 147 -8.14 2.15 -9.51
N ALA A 148 -8.60 1.67 -8.35
CA ALA A 148 -7.77 0.85 -7.45
C ALA A 148 -7.27 -0.45 -8.12
N GLN A 149 -8.05 -1.04 -9.04
CA GLN A 149 -7.62 -2.22 -9.79
C GLN A 149 -6.48 -1.91 -10.76
N LEU A 150 -6.57 -0.76 -11.45
CA LEU A 150 -5.52 -0.33 -12.37
C LEU A 150 -4.23 0.02 -11.61
N THR A 151 -4.35 0.71 -10.47
CA THR A 151 -3.25 1.01 -9.54
C THR A 151 -2.59 -0.28 -9.03
N SER A 152 -3.38 -1.30 -8.63
CA SER A 152 -2.85 -2.61 -8.24
C SER A 152 -2.02 -3.29 -9.35
N GLY A 153 -2.45 -3.20 -10.61
CA GLY A 153 -1.65 -3.69 -11.75
C GLY A 153 -0.39 -2.86 -12.01
N GLY A 154 -0.47 -1.55 -11.76
CA GLY A 154 0.66 -0.63 -11.76
C GLY A 154 1.74 -1.02 -10.75
N LYS A 155 1.38 -1.12 -9.46
CA LYS A 155 2.30 -1.52 -8.37
C LYS A 155 2.98 -2.85 -8.66
N ALA A 156 2.26 -3.82 -9.21
CA ALA A 156 2.82 -5.11 -9.59
C ALA A 156 3.88 -5.01 -10.70
N LEU A 157 3.65 -4.20 -11.75
CA LEU A 157 4.68 -3.97 -12.78
C LEU A 157 5.86 -3.17 -12.26
N LEU A 158 5.63 -2.23 -11.35
CA LEU A 158 6.71 -1.47 -10.71
C LEU A 158 7.67 -2.42 -10.00
N VAL A 159 7.15 -3.27 -9.12
CA VAL A 159 8.00 -4.19 -8.34
C VAL A 159 8.63 -5.27 -9.21
N MET A 160 7.84 -5.91 -10.08
CA MET A 160 8.30 -7.14 -10.75
C MET A 160 9.07 -6.88 -12.04
N MET A 161 8.92 -5.71 -12.63
CA MET A 161 9.57 -5.34 -13.91
C MET A 161 10.40 -4.06 -13.83
N GLY A 162 10.34 -3.31 -12.73
CA GLY A 162 10.95 -1.98 -12.61
C GLY A 162 10.28 -0.92 -13.50
N TRP A 163 9.07 -1.17 -13.99
CA TRP A 163 8.39 -0.26 -14.92
C TRP A 163 7.60 0.80 -14.17
N PRO A 164 7.62 2.07 -14.62
CA PRO A 164 6.81 3.11 -14.00
C PRO A 164 5.34 2.68 -13.83
N GLU A 165 4.77 2.92 -12.66
CA GLU A 165 3.42 2.51 -12.30
C GLU A 165 2.36 2.95 -13.34
N LEU A 166 2.53 4.15 -13.88
CA LEU A 166 1.72 4.71 -14.96
C LEU A 166 1.63 3.77 -16.18
N ILE A 167 2.72 3.11 -16.56
CA ILE A 167 2.73 2.17 -17.69
C ILE A 167 1.83 0.97 -17.37
N GLY A 168 1.88 0.44 -16.14
CA GLY A 168 1.00 -0.66 -15.73
C GLY A 168 -0.46 -0.28 -15.69
N ILE A 169 -0.79 0.93 -15.23
CA ILE A 169 -2.15 1.47 -15.29
C ILE A 169 -2.65 1.55 -16.75
N LEU A 170 -1.83 2.05 -17.67
CA LEU A 170 -2.20 2.17 -19.09
C LEU A 170 -2.35 0.80 -19.77
N ILE A 171 -1.49 -0.17 -19.45
CA ILE A 171 -1.63 -1.55 -19.91
C ILE A 171 -2.95 -2.15 -19.39
N GLY A 172 -3.25 -1.96 -18.09
CA GLY A 172 -4.51 -2.37 -17.49
C GLY A 172 -5.72 -1.78 -18.22
N PHE A 173 -5.70 -0.48 -18.54
CA PHE A 173 -6.73 0.19 -19.31
C PHE A 173 -6.94 -0.44 -20.70
N VAL A 174 -5.87 -0.64 -21.46
CA VAL A 174 -5.94 -1.24 -22.81
C VAL A 174 -6.56 -2.63 -22.74
N LEU A 175 -6.13 -3.45 -21.76
CA LEU A 175 -6.65 -4.80 -21.59
C LEU A 175 -8.13 -4.79 -21.20
N VAL A 176 -8.52 -4.00 -20.20
CA VAL A 176 -9.93 -3.84 -19.79
C VAL A 176 -10.81 -3.41 -20.96
N VAL A 177 -10.36 -2.43 -21.77
CA VAL A 177 -11.11 -1.99 -22.95
C VAL A 177 -11.21 -3.11 -23.99
N ALA A 178 -10.11 -3.81 -24.28
CA ALA A 178 -10.10 -4.88 -25.27
C ALA A 178 -11.12 -6.00 -24.93
N TYR A 179 -11.20 -6.39 -23.66
CA TYR A 179 -12.11 -7.45 -23.20
C TYR A 179 -13.56 -6.98 -23.11
N CYS A 180 -13.81 -5.85 -22.43
CA CYS A 180 -15.16 -5.31 -22.25
C CYS A 180 -15.83 -5.02 -23.59
N TYR A 181 -15.14 -4.29 -24.47
CA TYR A 181 -15.69 -3.81 -25.72
C TYR A 181 -16.01 -4.96 -26.70
N ALA A 182 -15.17 -6.00 -26.72
CA ALA A 182 -15.30 -7.10 -27.67
C ALA A 182 -16.37 -8.13 -27.26
N GLY A 183 -16.49 -8.43 -25.97
CA GLY A 183 -17.18 -9.65 -25.51
C GLY A 183 -18.23 -9.51 -24.41
N GLY A 184 -18.33 -8.36 -23.74
CA GLY A 184 -19.28 -8.15 -22.64
C GLY A 184 -19.13 -9.15 -21.49
N ILE A 185 -20.19 -9.32 -20.70
CA ILE A 185 -20.15 -10.15 -19.48
C ILE A 185 -19.87 -11.63 -19.77
N ARG A 186 -20.27 -12.14 -20.95
CA ARG A 186 -20.02 -13.55 -21.32
C ARG A 186 -18.53 -13.83 -21.47
N ALA A 187 -17.81 -12.93 -22.15
CA ALA A 187 -16.37 -13.05 -22.30
C ALA A 187 -15.66 -12.92 -20.97
N SER A 188 -16.05 -11.91 -20.19
CA SER A 188 -15.57 -11.69 -18.83
C SER A 188 -15.72 -12.96 -17.98
N ILE A 189 -16.92 -13.57 -17.90
CA ILE A 189 -17.12 -14.80 -17.13
C ILE A 189 -16.21 -15.97 -17.59
N TRP A 190 -15.98 -16.11 -18.89
CA TRP A 190 -15.12 -17.18 -19.42
C TRP A 190 -13.65 -16.94 -19.09
N THR A 191 -13.16 -15.71 -19.25
CA THR A 191 -11.79 -15.35 -18.90
C THR A 191 -11.57 -15.49 -17.41
N ASP A 192 -12.49 -14.97 -16.59
CA ASP A 192 -12.39 -15.01 -15.13
C ASP A 192 -12.32 -16.45 -14.61
N ALA A 193 -13.07 -17.38 -15.21
CA ALA A 193 -13.06 -18.77 -14.79
C ALA A 193 -11.66 -19.39 -14.94
N VAL A 194 -10.99 -19.13 -16.06
CA VAL A 194 -9.64 -19.66 -16.32
C VAL A 194 -8.58 -18.89 -15.51
N GLN A 195 -8.75 -17.58 -15.39
CA GLN A 195 -7.93 -16.70 -14.56
C GLN A 195 -7.92 -17.13 -13.09
N SER A 196 -9.10 -17.44 -12.53
CA SER A 196 -9.23 -17.90 -11.15
C SER A 196 -8.46 -19.19 -10.87
N CYS A 197 -8.34 -20.08 -11.86
CA CYS A 197 -7.53 -21.29 -11.76
C CYS A 197 -6.03 -20.97 -11.74
N VAL A 198 -5.57 -20.00 -12.54
CA VAL A 198 -4.16 -19.58 -12.51
C VAL A 198 -3.84 -18.88 -11.20
N MET A 199 -4.73 -18.00 -10.73
CA MET A 199 -4.59 -17.30 -9.45
C MET A 199 -4.43 -18.28 -8.28
N ILE A 200 -5.31 -19.28 -8.16
CA ILE A 200 -5.24 -20.23 -7.03
C ILE A 200 -3.98 -21.11 -7.10
N VAL A 201 -3.56 -21.53 -8.29
CA VAL A 201 -2.34 -22.34 -8.46
C VAL A 201 -1.09 -21.51 -8.15
N GLY A 202 -1.01 -20.28 -8.67
CA GLY A 202 0.09 -19.36 -8.39
C GLY A 202 0.22 -19.07 -6.89
N SER A 203 -0.88 -18.70 -6.23
CA SER A 203 -0.92 -18.45 -4.79
C SER A 203 -0.59 -19.69 -3.96
N LEU A 204 -1.01 -20.88 -4.38
CA LEU A 204 -0.66 -22.13 -3.69
C LEU A 204 0.85 -22.37 -3.72
N ILE A 205 1.48 -22.22 -4.89
CA ILE A 205 2.93 -22.40 -5.05
C ILE A 205 3.68 -21.34 -4.24
N LEU A 206 3.29 -20.07 -4.35
CA LEU A 206 3.94 -18.98 -3.61
C LEU A 206 3.80 -19.17 -2.10
N CYS A 207 2.60 -19.50 -1.60
CA CYS A 207 2.37 -19.78 -0.18
C CYS A 207 3.24 -20.95 0.32
N TRP A 208 3.39 -22.01 -0.48
CA TRP A 208 4.23 -23.15 -0.13
C TRP A 208 5.71 -22.74 0.02
N ILE A 209 6.23 -21.97 -0.94
CA ILE A 209 7.62 -21.49 -0.92
C ILE A 209 7.83 -20.51 0.24
N ALA A 210 6.93 -19.55 0.41
CA ALA A 210 6.99 -18.54 1.47
C ALA A 210 7.02 -19.18 2.86
N LEU A 211 6.12 -20.15 3.12
CA LEU A 211 6.14 -20.90 4.37
C LEU A 211 7.43 -21.69 4.55
N GLY A 212 8.01 -22.24 3.47
CA GLY A 212 9.33 -22.89 3.53
C GLY A 212 10.45 -21.94 3.97
N ASN A 213 10.48 -20.73 3.41
CA ASN A 213 11.53 -19.74 3.70
C ASN A 213 11.47 -19.21 5.13
N VAL A 214 10.28 -19.07 5.69
CA VAL A 214 10.12 -18.66 7.10
C VAL A 214 10.22 -19.83 8.09
N GLY A 215 10.63 -21.03 7.66
CA GLY A 215 10.80 -22.18 8.58
C GLY A 215 9.50 -22.87 8.99
N GLY A 216 8.47 -22.81 8.15
CA GLY A 216 7.15 -23.39 8.37
C GLY A 216 6.29 -22.59 9.36
N PHE A 217 5.23 -23.20 9.89
CA PHE A 217 4.34 -22.52 10.85
C PHE A 217 5.05 -22.11 12.15
N SER A 218 6.06 -22.89 12.57
CA SER A 218 6.83 -22.55 13.77
C SER A 218 7.65 -21.29 13.57
N GLY A 219 8.37 -21.21 12.45
CA GLY A 219 9.20 -20.04 12.17
C GLY A 219 8.38 -18.81 11.78
N LEU A 220 7.22 -19.00 11.15
CA LEU A 220 6.23 -17.93 10.95
C LEU A 220 5.79 -17.32 12.31
N ASN A 221 5.42 -18.17 13.27
CA ASN A 221 5.00 -17.70 14.59
C ASN A 221 6.13 -16.98 15.32
N SER A 222 7.32 -17.60 15.42
CA SER A 222 8.44 -16.99 16.12
C SER A 222 8.93 -15.71 15.43
N GLY A 223 8.87 -15.64 14.10
CA GLY A 223 9.22 -14.44 13.33
C GLY A 223 8.30 -13.27 13.65
N LEU A 224 6.98 -13.48 13.61
CA LEU A 224 6.01 -12.46 13.99
C LEU A 224 6.17 -12.04 15.46
N GLU A 225 6.27 -13.00 16.37
CA GLU A 225 6.42 -12.74 17.81
C GLU A 225 7.70 -11.98 18.15
N SER A 226 8.79 -12.23 17.40
CA SER A 226 10.07 -11.54 17.59
C SER A 226 10.04 -10.07 17.14
N GLN A 227 9.17 -9.72 16.19
CA GLN A 227 8.99 -8.34 15.74
C GLN A 227 8.07 -7.58 16.68
N ASP A 228 6.91 -8.16 16.99
CA ASP A 228 5.95 -7.60 17.93
C ASP A 228 5.04 -8.73 18.46
N PRO A 229 5.02 -9.00 19.79
CA PRO A 229 4.13 -9.99 20.38
C PRO A 229 2.64 -9.81 20.02
N ALA A 230 2.19 -8.57 19.76
CA ALA A 230 0.82 -8.28 19.35
C ALA A 230 0.47 -8.92 17.99
N LEU A 231 1.44 -9.12 17.09
CA LEU A 231 1.23 -9.75 15.78
C LEU A 231 0.84 -11.23 15.87
N THR A 232 1.15 -11.90 16.98
CA THR A 232 0.72 -13.29 17.22
C THR A 232 -0.51 -13.39 18.12
N ASN A 233 -1.00 -12.26 18.64
CA ASN A 233 -2.23 -12.23 19.40
C ASN A 233 -3.45 -12.24 18.46
N ILE A 234 -4.40 -13.12 18.75
CA ILE A 234 -5.67 -13.17 18.02
C ILE A 234 -6.56 -11.98 18.38
N MET A 235 -6.39 -11.41 19.58
CA MET A 235 -7.07 -10.19 19.99
C MET A 235 -6.26 -8.98 19.51
N PRO A 236 -6.88 -8.05 18.76
CA PRO A 236 -6.22 -6.82 18.39
C PRO A 236 -5.95 -5.94 19.63
N PRO A 237 -4.90 -5.11 19.62
CA PRO A 237 -4.69 -4.08 20.64
C PRO A 237 -5.71 -2.93 20.50
N ASP A 238 -5.93 -2.19 21.59
CA ASP A 238 -6.43 -0.81 21.60
C ASP A 238 -7.72 -0.48 20.81
N LEU A 239 -8.62 -1.45 20.60
CA LEU A 239 -9.91 -1.21 19.93
C LEU A 239 -10.77 -0.17 20.65
N ILE A 240 -11.06 0.93 19.96
CA ILE A 240 -11.80 2.10 20.49
C ILE A 240 -13.24 1.73 20.89
N PHE A 241 -13.86 0.81 20.15
CA PHE A 241 -15.29 0.47 20.29
C PHE A 241 -15.54 -0.98 20.74
N GLY A 242 -14.49 -1.67 21.19
CA GLY A 242 -14.57 -3.07 21.62
C GLY A 242 -14.60 -4.09 20.49
N LEU A 243 -14.34 -5.35 20.84
CA LEU A 243 -14.15 -6.44 19.90
C LEU A 243 -15.42 -6.78 19.11
N SER A 244 -16.58 -6.72 19.78
CA SER A 244 -17.86 -7.07 19.16
C SER A 244 -18.22 -6.14 18.01
N MET A 245 -18.02 -4.84 18.17
CA MET A 245 -18.35 -3.86 17.14
C MET A 245 -17.35 -3.90 15.99
N TRP A 246 -16.06 -4.08 16.30
CA TRP A 246 -15.01 -4.26 15.31
C TRP A 246 -15.23 -5.51 14.44
N ALA A 247 -15.46 -6.67 15.08
CA ALA A 247 -15.79 -7.91 14.39
C ALA A 247 -17.10 -7.80 13.57
N PHE A 248 -18.11 -7.09 14.11
CA PHE A 248 -19.36 -6.84 13.39
C PHE A 248 -19.15 -6.00 12.12
N ALA A 249 -18.19 -5.07 12.12
CA ALA A 249 -17.85 -4.28 10.94
C ALA A 249 -17.39 -5.16 9.77
N PHE A 250 -16.59 -6.20 10.04
CA PHE A 250 -16.18 -7.19 9.03
C PHE A 250 -17.33 -8.10 8.59
N PHE A 251 -18.26 -8.44 9.48
CA PHE A 251 -19.48 -9.16 9.11
C PHE A 251 -20.34 -8.34 8.13
N LEU A 252 -20.54 -7.05 8.41
CA LEU A 252 -21.21 -6.14 7.48
C LEU A 252 -20.43 -6.00 6.18
N GLY A 253 -19.09 -6.02 6.23
CA GLY A 253 -18.24 -6.06 5.05
C GLY A 253 -18.43 -7.30 4.19
N GLY A 254 -18.52 -8.48 4.79
CA GLY A 254 -18.87 -9.70 4.07
C GLY A 254 -20.28 -9.64 3.49
N LEU A 255 -21.24 -9.10 4.23
CA LEU A 255 -22.61 -8.90 3.76
C LEU A 255 -22.70 -7.90 2.60
N ALA A 256 -21.78 -6.93 2.55
CA ALA A 256 -21.66 -5.94 1.48
C ALA A 256 -21.40 -6.55 0.11
N VAL A 257 -21.00 -7.83 0.02
CA VAL A 257 -20.87 -8.57 -1.25
C VAL A 257 -22.18 -8.51 -2.06
N ALA A 258 -23.34 -8.63 -1.41
CA ALA A 258 -24.65 -8.54 -2.08
C ALA A 258 -24.99 -7.13 -2.60
N GLY A 259 -24.28 -6.11 -2.09
CA GLY A 259 -24.38 -4.73 -2.54
C GLY A 259 -23.42 -4.38 -3.67
N GLN A 260 -22.59 -5.32 -4.15
CA GLN A 260 -21.61 -5.07 -5.20
C GLN A 260 -22.19 -5.34 -6.59
N PRO A 261 -22.47 -4.31 -7.43
CA PRO A 261 -23.04 -4.51 -8.76
C PRO A 261 -22.23 -5.45 -9.68
N GLN A 262 -20.90 -5.36 -9.60
CA GLN A 262 -19.96 -6.17 -10.37
C GLN A 262 -20.07 -7.67 -10.04
N VAL A 263 -20.27 -8.04 -8.77
CA VAL A 263 -20.48 -9.44 -8.34
C VAL A 263 -21.92 -9.88 -8.62
N VAL A 264 -22.89 -9.02 -8.31
CA VAL A 264 -24.32 -9.27 -8.55
C VAL A 264 -24.60 -9.62 -10.01
N SER A 265 -23.93 -8.95 -10.96
CA SER A 265 -24.13 -9.20 -12.39
C SER A 265 -23.93 -10.68 -12.77
N ARG A 266 -22.99 -11.39 -12.12
CA ARG A 266 -22.76 -12.84 -12.31
C ARG A 266 -23.93 -13.66 -11.81
N VAL A 267 -24.43 -13.33 -10.63
CA VAL A 267 -25.59 -14.00 -10.03
C VAL A 267 -26.84 -13.80 -10.90
N MET A 268 -26.98 -12.62 -11.53
CA MET A 268 -28.07 -12.33 -12.45
C MET A 268 -27.98 -13.11 -13.77
N THR A 269 -26.83 -13.70 -14.12
CA THR A 269 -26.69 -14.60 -15.28
C THR A 269 -27.23 -16.02 -15.05
N LEU A 270 -27.64 -16.35 -13.81
CA LEU A 270 -28.13 -17.68 -13.44
C LEU A 270 -29.64 -17.81 -13.68
N GLY A 271 -30.06 -18.90 -14.32
CA GLY A 271 -31.45 -19.11 -14.72
C GLY A 271 -32.40 -19.53 -13.60
N SER A 272 -31.90 -20.23 -12.56
CA SER A 272 -32.74 -20.80 -11.50
C SER A 272 -32.12 -20.74 -10.08
N ASP A 273 -32.93 -20.94 -9.04
CA ASP A 273 -32.44 -21.06 -7.66
C ASP A 273 -31.56 -22.30 -7.46
N LYS A 274 -31.76 -23.36 -8.25
CA LYS A 274 -30.89 -24.55 -8.25
C LYS A 274 -29.49 -24.15 -8.72
N ASP A 275 -29.41 -23.41 -9.82
CA ASP A 275 -28.15 -22.91 -10.38
C ASP A 275 -27.45 -21.98 -9.39
N ARG A 276 -28.20 -21.10 -8.73
CA ARG A 276 -27.68 -20.22 -7.66
C ARG A 276 -27.09 -21.01 -6.49
N LYS A 277 -27.76 -22.05 -6.00
CA LYS A 277 -27.24 -22.90 -4.91
C LYS A 277 -25.97 -23.64 -5.32
N GLN A 278 -25.90 -24.11 -6.56
CA GLN A 278 -24.69 -24.72 -7.10
C GLN A 278 -23.56 -23.69 -7.22
N ALA A 279 -23.86 -22.49 -7.72
CA ALA A 279 -22.89 -21.40 -7.80
C ALA A 279 -22.37 -20.99 -6.41
N MET A 280 -23.24 -20.95 -5.38
CA MET A 280 -22.84 -20.70 -3.99
C MET A 280 -21.80 -21.72 -3.51
N LEU A 281 -22.00 -23.02 -3.81
CA LEU A 281 -21.03 -24.04 -3.43
C LEU A 281 -19.68 -23.81 -4.12
N TRP A 282 -19.67 -23.60 -5.44
CA TRP A 282 -18.44 -23.33 -6.19
C TRP A 282 -17.73 -22.06 -5.70
N PHE A 283 -18.49 -21.01 -5.36
CA PHE A 283 -17.94 -19.78 -4.82
C PHE A 283 -17.15 -20.04 -3.53
N PHE A 284 -17.71 -20.76 -2.56
CA PHE A 284 -17.02 -21.03 -1.29
C PHE A 284 -15.91 -22.10 -1.38
N VAL A 285 -16.02 -23.03 -2.34
CA VAL A 285 -14.93 -23.98 -2.65
C VAL A 285 -13.70 -23.26 -3.19
N TRP A 286 -13.87 -22.14 -3.91
CA TRP A 286 -12.75 -21.30 -4.36
C TRP A 286 -12.36 -20.22 -3.34
N GLN A 287 -13.32 -19.54 -2.73
CA GLN A 287 -13.07 -18.41 -1.84
C GLN A 287 -12.30 -18.82 -0.59
N THR A 288 -12.66 -19.96 0.02
CA THR A 288 -12.07 -20.38 1.30
C THR A 288 -10.58 -20.69 1.18
N PRO A 289 -10.12 -21.52 0.22
CA PRO A 289 -8.69 -21.73 0.01
C PRO A 289 -7.97 -20.45 -0.37
N PHE A 290 -8.57 -19.60 -1.21
CA PHE A 290 -7.95 -18.35 -1.63
C PHE A 290 -7.65 -17.43 -0.45
N LEU A 291 -8.63 -17.25 0.43
CA LEU A 291 -8.47 -16.45 1.65
C LEU A 291 -7.36 -16.99 2.54
N ILE A 292 -7.32 -18.31 2.77
CA ILE A 292 -6.30 -18.96 3.60
C ILE A 292 -4.90 -18.76 3.02
N LEU A 293 -4.73 -18.99 1.70
CA LEU A 293 -3.44 -18.84 1.02
C LEU A 293 -2.93 -17.41 1.12
N MET A 294 -3.80 -16.42 0.88
CA MET A 294 -3.43 -15.01 0.91
C MET A 294 -3.09 -14.53 2.32
N THR A 295 -3.80 -15.02 3.34
CA THR A 295 -3.44 -14.75 4.74
C THR A 295 -2.03 -15.24 5.04
N PHE A 296 -1.68 -16.48 4.69
CA PHE A 296 -0.31 -16.97 4.96
C PHE A 296 0.76 -16.25 4.15
N ILE A 297 0.47 -15.85 2.91
CA ILE A 297 1.39 -15.02 2.11
C ILE A 297 1.62 -13.67 2.78
N GLY A 298 0.56 -13.00 3.27
CA GLY A 298 0.70 -11.71 3.97
C GLY A 298 1.44 -11.82 5.30
N LEU A 299 1.20 -12.87 6.08
CA LEU A 299 1.93 -13.13 7.32
C LEU A 299 3.40 -13.44 7.05
N ALA A 300 3.70 -14.26 6.04
CA ALA A 300 5.09 -14.56 5.66
C ALA A 300 5.81 -13.32 5.15
N SER A 301 5.11 -12.46 4.40
CA SER A 301 5.63 -11.15 3.97
C SER A 301 6.02 -10.28 5.15
N ARG A 302 5.24 -10.26 6.24
CA ARG A 302 5.60 -9.51 7.46
C ARG A 302 6.84 -10.05 8.15
N VAL A 303 7.04 -11.37 8.15
CA VAL A 303 8.25 -11.97 8.72
C VAL A 303 9.50 -11.65 7.91
N ILE A 304 9.39 -11.66 6.57
CA ILE A 304 10.53 -11.49 5.67
C ILE A 304 10.92 -10.02 5.50
N PHE A 305 9.93 -9.14 5.34
CA PHE A 305 10.15 -7.71 5.17
C PHE A 305 9.73 -7.01 6.46
N SER A 306 10.70 -6.50 7.23
CA SER A 306 10.47 -5.86 8.54
C SER A 306 10.97 -4.43 8.63
N GLU A 307 11.40 -3.86 7.51
CA GLU A 307 11.91 -2.48 7.43
C GLU A 307 10.77 -1.48 7.71
N ASN A 308 11.10 -0.38 8.40
CA ASN A 308 10.10 0.60 8.87
C ASN A 308 9.42 1.37 7.72
N ASP A 309 10.09 1.55 6.58
CA ASP A 309 9.57 2.28 5.41
C ASP A 309 9.06 1.36 4.28
N PHE A 310 8.86 0.08 4.57
CA PHE A 310 8.33 -0.89 3.61
C PHE A 310 6.84 -0.62 3.33
N ASP A 311 6.45 -0.38 2.07
CA ASP A 311 5.04 -0.35 1.67
C ASP A 311 4.44 -1.78 1.79
N PRO A 312 3.54 -2.03 2.76
CA PRO A 312 2.96 -3.36 2.99
C PRO A 312 2.22 -3.92 1.76
N GLU A 313 1.72 -3.06 0.87
CA GLU A 313 1.01 -3.47 -0.34
C GLU A 313 1.93 -4.11 -1.39
N LEU A 314 3.26 -3.93 -1.26
CA LEU A 314 4.27 -4.53 -2.15
C LEU A 314 4.75 -5.91 -1.69
N GLY A 315 4.25 -6.39 -0.54
CA GLY A 315 4.65 -7.65 0.09
C GLY A 315 4.61 -8.86 -0.82
N LEU A 316 3.46 -9.12 -1.46
CA LEU A 316 3.31 -10.29 -2.33
C LEU A 316 4.16 -10.20 -3.61
N PRO A 317 4.17 -9.07 -4.35
CA PRO A 317 5.06 -8.90 -5.49
C PRO A 317 6.55 -9.10 -5.16
N MET A 318 7.04 -8.51 -4.06
CA MET A 318 8.44 -8.67 -3.64
C MET A 318 8.74 -10.10 -3.22
N LEU A 319 7.85 -10.71 -2.43
CA LEU A 319 8.00 -12.11 -2.02
C LEU A 319 8.08 -13.05 -3.24
N ALA A 320 7.31 -12.79 -4.29
CA ALA A 320 7.41 -13.57 -5.52
C ALA A 320 8.77 -13.38 -6.20
N MET A 321 9.26 -12.14 -6.31
CA MET A 321 10.56 -11.81 -6.92
C MET A 321 11.73 -12.49 -6.19
N ASP A 322 11.72 -12.48 -4.86
CA ASP A 322 12.85 -12.98 -4.07
C ASP A 322 12.89 -14.50 -3.96
N THR A 323 11.74 -15.16 -4.14
CA THR A 323 11.60 -16.57 -3.76
C THR A 323 11.23 -17.50 -4.91
N MET A 324 10.63 -16.99 -5.99
CA MET A 324 10.20 -17.82 -7.11
C MET A 324 11.20 -17.77 -8.28
N PRO A 325 11.32 -18.87 -9.05
CA PRO A 325 12.01 -18.81 -10.34
C PRO A 325 11.26 -17.87 -11.29
N ALA A 326 11.97 -17.29 -12.28
CA ALA A 326 11.43 -16.32 -13.25
C ALA A 326 10.08 -16.74 -13.89
N VAL A 327 9.87 -18.03 -14.17
CA VAL A 327 8.59 -18.54 -14.69
C VAL A 327 7.46 -18.36 -13.67
N GLY A 328 7.71 -18.65 -12.40
CA GLY A 328 6.77 -18.47 -11.30
C GLY A 328 6.45 -17.01 -11.03
N VAL A 329 7.47 -16.14 -11.09
CA VAL A 329 7.29 -14.68 -11.03
C VAL A 329 6.33 -14.20 -12.13
N GLY A 330 6.55 -14.60 -13.39
CA GLY A 330 5.64 -14.26 -14.48
C GLY A 330 4.21 -14.81 -14.32
N MET A 331 4.05 -15.96 -13.65
CA MET A 331 2.73 -16.52 -13.30
C MET A 331 2.03 -15.69 -12.21
N ILE A 332 2.75 -15.23 -11.19
CA ILE A 332 2.21 -14.33 -10.16
C ILE A 332 1.84 -12.99 -10.76
N LEU A 333 2.70 -12.41 -11.60
CA LEU A 333 2.38 -11.18 -12.32
C LEU A 333 1.11 -11.34 -13.16
N ALA A 334 0.98 -12.46 -13.88
CA ALA A 334 -0.23 -12.79 -14.63
C ALA A 334 -1.45 -12.99 -13.72
N SER A 335 -1.27 -13.52 -12.51
CA SER A 335 -2.33 -13.71 -11.51
C SER A 335 -2.84 -12.38 -10.96
N ILE A 336 -1.94 -11.43 -10.69
CA ILE A 336 -2.32 -10.08 -10.27
C ILE A 336 -3.08 -9.38 -11.38
N PHE A 337 -2.57 -9.41 -12.63
CA PHE A 337 -3.26 -8.86 -13.80
C PHE A 337 -4.61 -9.55 -14.06
N ALA A 338 -4.68 -10.86 -13.88
CA ALA A 338 -5.93 -11.61 -13.97
C ALA A 338 -6.97 -11.10 -12.96
N ALA A 339 -6.57 -10.95 -11.70
CA ALA A 339 -7.43 -10.44 -10.64
C ALA A 339 -7.90 -9.00 -10.93
N THR A 340 -6.99 -8.10 -11.29
CA THR A 340 -7.31 -6.69 -11.55
C THR A 340 -8.20 -6.52 -12.78
N MET A 341 -7.89 -7.20 -13.88
CA MET A 341 -8.69 -7.11 -15.11
C MET A 341 -10.08 -7.69 -14.94
N SER A 342 -10.21 -8.88 -14.32
CA SER A 342 -11.51 -9.54 -14.06
C SER A 342 -12.43 -8.74 -13.12
N THR A 343 -11.87 -7.78 -12.40
CA THR A 343 -12.64 -6.88 -11.54
C THR A 343 -12.92 -5.56 -12.23
N ALA A 344 -11.91 -4.94 -12.84
CA ALA A 344 -12.06 -3.67 -13.55
C ALA A 344 -13.04 -3.79 -14.73
N ASP A 345 -12.98 -4.87 -15.50
CA ASP A 345 -13.90 -5.13 -16.60
C ASP A 345 -15.37 -5.18 -16.14
N SER A 346 -15.57 -5.78 -14.98
CA SER A 346 -16.85 -6.06 -14.36
C SER A 346 -17.46 -4.82 -13.73
N GLN A 347 -16.62 -3.98 -13.14
CA GLN A 347 -16.99 -2.67 -12.64
C GLN A 347 -17.38 -1.75 -13.79
N VAL A 348 -16.59 -1.73 -14.87
CA VAL A 348 -16.90 -0.95 -16.08
C VAL A 348 -18.21 -1.40 -16.72
N LEU A 349 -18.46 -2.72 -16.84
CA LEU A 349 -19.73 -3.25 -17.35
C LEU A 349 -20.91 -2.95 -16.42
N ALA A 350 -20.72 -3.04 -15.10
CA ALA A 350 -21.77 -2.71 -14.14
C ALA A 350 -22.12 -1.20 -14.15
N CYS A 351 -21.12 -0.33 -14.26
CA CYS A 351 -21.32 1.11 -14.51
C CYS A 351 -22.06 1.34 -15.83
N THR A 352 -21.68 0.61 -16.89
CA THR A 352 -22.36 0.69 -18.19
C THR A 352 -23.83 0.35 -18.02
N ALA A 353 -24.16 -0.75 -17.35
CA ALA A 353 -25.55 -1.13 -17.06
C ALA A 353 -26.29 -0.07 -16.25
N ALA A 354 -25.68 0.48 -15.19
CA ALA A 354 -26.27 1.52 -14.37
C ALA A 354 -26.56 2.81 -15.19
N ILE A 355 -25.66 3.19 -16.10
CA ILE A 355 -25.85 4.36 -16.96
C ILE A 355 -26.95 4.10 -18.00
N THR A 356 -26.89 2.98 -18.73
CA THR A 356 -27.80 2.72 -19.86
C THR A 356 -29.19 2.29 -19.45
N ASP A 357 -29.34 1.65 -18.29
CA ASP A 357 -30.64 1.10 -17.87
C ASP A 357 -31.35 2.00 -16.84
N ASP A 358 -30.61 2.79 -16.05
CA ASP A 358 -31.19 3.60 -14.97
C ASP A 358 -31.05 5.11 -15.17
N ILE A 359 -29.83 5.62 -15.46
CA ILE A 359 -29.60 7.06 -15.62
C ILE A 359 -30.21 7.57 -16.94
N LYS A 360 -29.96 6.84 -18.03
CA LYS A 360 -30.37 7.14 -19.40
C LYS A 360 -31.08 5.93 -20.03
N PRO A 361 -32.27 5.55 -19.53
CA PRO A 361 -33.00 4.36 -19.99
C PRO A 361 -33.34 4.40 -21.50
N GLU A 362 -33.32 5.58 -22.14
CA GLU A 362 -33.42 5.72 -23.59
C GLU A 362 -32.29 5.01 -24.37
N TRP A 363 -31.14 4.74 -23.73
CA TRP A 363 -29.99 4.05 -24.34
C TRP A 363 -29.99 2.53 -24.12
N ARG A 364 -30.97 2.01 -23.37
CA ARG A 364 -31.07 0.63 -22.92
C ARG A 364 -30.98 -0.41 -24.05
N GLU A 365 -31.53 -0.09 -25.21
CA GLU A 365 -31.57 -0.98 -26.39
C GLU A 365 -30.57 -0.57 -27.49
N ASP A 366 -29.84 0.54 -27.30
CA ASP A 366 -28.82 0.99 -28.25
C ASP A 366 -27.45 0.40 -27.92
N HIS A 367 -27.20 -0.78 -28.47
CA HIS A 367 -25.94 -1.51 -28.29
C HIS A 367 -24.69 -0.70 -28.67
N LYS A 368 -24.77 0.19 -29.67
CA LYS A 368 -23.62 1.03 -30.06
C LYS A 368 -23.31 2.06 -28.99
N THR A 369 -24.35 2.68 -28.43
CA THR A 369 -24.19 3.63 -27.32
C THR A 369 -23.72 2.93 -26.05
N THR A 370 -24.23 1.73 -25.73
CA THR A 370 -23.73 0.90 -24.62
C THR A 370 -22.21 0.70 -24.68
N LYS A 371 -21.68 0.33 -25.85
CA LYS A 371 -20.22 0.17 -26.04
C LYS A 371 -19.42 1.46 -25.89
N LYS A 372 -19.96 2.60 -26.33
CA LYS A 372 -19.31 3.92 -26.12
C LYS A 372 -19.27 4.30 -24.64
N VAL A 373 -20.34 4.03 -23.90
CA VAL A 373 -20.40 4.27 -22.45
C VAL A 373 -19.36 3.41 -21.73
N THR A 374 -19.20 2.14 -22.11
CA THR A 374 -18.15 1.26 -21.56
C THR A 374 -16.75 1.88 -21.72
N LEU A 375 -16.42 2.40 -22.91
CA LEU A 375 -15.13 3.07 -23.14
C LEU A 375 -14.95 4.32 -22.28
N PHE A 376 -16.00 5.14 -22.18
CA PHE A 376 -15.98 6.35 -21.36
C PHE A 376 -15.72 6.04 -19.88
N VAL A 377 -16.41 5.03 -19.32
CA VAL A 377 -16.23 4.63 -17.92
C VAL A 377 -14.81 4.09 -17.69
N ALA A 378 -14.29 3.26 -18.59
CA ALA A 378 -12.91 2.76 -18.47
C ALA A 378 -11.89 3.91 -18.48
N ALA A 379 -12.07 4.91 -19.37
CA ALA A 379 -11.20 6.08 -19.43
C ALA A 379 -11.33 6.95 -18.16
N PHE A 380 -12.55 7.10 -17.62
CA PHE A 380 -12.80 7.84 -16.39
C PHE A 380 -12.15 7.17 -15.17
N ALA A 381 -12.28 5.84 -15.02
CA ALA A 381 -11.60 5.09 -13.97
C ALA A 381 -10.07 5.19 -14.08
N THR A 382 -9.53 5.15 -15.29
CA THR A 382 -8.09 5.34 -15.54
C THR A 382 -7.64 6.74 -15.14
N ALA A 383 -8.41 7.77 -15.45
CA ALA A 383 -8.11 9.15 -15.05
C ALA A 383 -8.08 9.30 -13.51
N ILE A 384 -8.98 8.63 -12.79
CA ILE A 384 -8.95 8.61 -11.31
C ILE A 384 -7.68 7.94 -10.79
N SER A 385 -7.30 6.78 -11.37
CA SER A 385 -6.08 6.05 -10.98
C SER A 385 -4.82 6.88 -11.21
N VAL A 386 -4.69 7.52 -12.39
CA VAL A 386 -3.58 8.41 -12.71
C VAL A 386 -3.54 9.63 -11.79
N ALA A 387 -4.69 10.23 -11.46
CA ALA A 387 -4.75 11.34 -10.51
C ALA A 387 -4.30 10.90 -9.11
N GLY A 388 -4.62 9.67 -8.69
CA GLY A 388 -4.21 9.09 -7.42
C GLY A 388 -2.70 9.01 -7.23
N LEU A 389 -1.93 8.77 -8.31
CA LEU A 389 -0.46 8.73 -8.26
C LEU A 389 0.19 10.04 -7.78
N TYR A 390 -0.49 11.16 -8.01
CA TYR A 390 0.04 12.50 -7.69
C TYR A 390 -0.51 13.05 -6.38
N VAL A 391 -1.31 12.27 -5.65
CA VAL A 391 -1.88 12.63 -4.36
C VAL A 391 -1.31 11.68 -3.31
N PRO A 392 -0.66 12.18 -2.23
CA PRO A 392 -0.13 11.32 -1.18
C PRO A 392 -1.21 10.37 -0.62
N GLY A 393 -0.94 9.06 -0.66
CA GLY A 393 -1.87 7.99 -0.25
C GLY A 393 -3.05 7.76 -1.21
N GLY A 394 -3.10 8.47 -2.34
CA GLY A 394 -4.13 8.35 -3.37
C GLY A 394 -4.01 7.08 -4.22
N ASP A 395 -2.89 6.37 -4.12
CA ASP A 395 -2.56 5.10 -4.75
C ASP A 395 -2.78 3.88 -3.82
N SER A 396 -3.24 4.09 -2.59
CA SER A 396 -3.54 2.99 -1.66
C SER A 396 -4.69 2.13 -2.18
N VAL A 397 -4.36 0.90 -2.59
CA VAL A 397 -5.35 -0.05 -3.12
C VAL A 397 -6.34 -0.43 -2.01
N PHE A 398 -5.85 -0.69 -0.80
CA PHE A 398 -6.67 -1.01 0.37
C PHE A 398 -7.71 0.08 0.64
N ALA A 399 -7.28 1.35 0.76
CA ALA A 399 -8.17 2.45 1.13
C ALA A 399 -9.26 2.69 0.08
N LEU A 400 -8.90 2.71 -1.21
CA LEU A 400 -9.84 2.92 -2.31
C LEU A 400 -10.89 1.79 -2.39
N VAL A 401 -10.45 0.53 -2.20
CA VAL A 401 -11.35 -0.63 -2.23
C VAL A 401 -12.29 -0.62 -1.03
N VAL A 402 -11.75 -0.38 0.18
CA VAL A 402 -12.52 -0.28 1.43
C VAL A 402 -13.62 0.79 1.30
N LEU A 403 -13.26 1.98 0.81
CA LEU A 403 -14.20 3.06 0.57
C LEU A 403 -15.32 2.65 -0.39
N ALA A 404 -14.97 2.02 -1.52
CA ALA A 404 -15.95 1.62 -2.53
C ALA A 404 -16.86 0.47 -2.05
N VAL A 405 -16.30 -0.57 -1.44
CA VAL A 405 -17.04 -1.75 -0.97
C VAL A 405 -18.05 -1.35 0.09
N TYR A 406 -17.64 -0.54 1.07
CA TYR A 406 -18.54 -0.11 2.14
C TYR A 406 -19.50 1.00 1.70
N GLY A 407 -19.09 1.87 0.76
CA GLY A 407 -19.98 2.82 0.10
C GLY A 407 -21.15 2.12 -0.60
N LEU A 408 -20.85 1.17 -1.47
CA LEU A 408 -21.85 0.35 -2.17
C LEU A 408 -22.66 -0.51 -1.19
N GLY A 409 -21.99 -1.13 -0.21
CA GLY A 409 -22.62 -1.89 0.85
C GLY A 409 -23.66 -1.08 1.60
N GLY A 410 -23.31 0.14 2.05
CA GLY A 410 -24.19 1.07 2.75
C GLY A 410 -25.39 1.48 1.91
N VAL A 411 -25.18 1.77 0.62
CA VAL A 411 -26.26 2.19 -0.31
C VAL A 411 -27.24 1.05 -0.58
N PHE A 412 -26.75 -0.16 -0.84
CA PHE A 412 -27.56 -1.25 -1.35
C PHE A 412 -28.07 -2.22 -0.29
N VAL A 413 -27.21 -2.70 0.61
CA VAL A 413 -27.55 -3.81 1.50
C VAL A 413 -28.76 -3.52 2.41
N PRO A 414 -28.84 -2.36 3.10
CA PRO A 414 -30.01 -2.05 3.92
C PRO A 414 -31.32 -2.05 3.12
N LEU A 415 -31.32 -1.42 1.93
CA LEU A 415 -32.49 -1.38 1.06
C LEU A 415 -32.89 -2.78 0.53
N LEU A 416 -31.91 -3.59 0.16
CA LEU A 416 -32.14 -4.95 -0.31
C LEU A 416 -32.68 -5.84 0.80
N ILE A 417 -32.19 -5.71 2.03
CA ILE A 417 -32.70 -6.44 3.21
C ILE A 417 -34.17 -6.06 3.46
N ILE A 418 -34.49 -4.76 3.44
CA ILE A 418 -35.86 -4.28 3.68
C ILE A 418 -36.83 -4.77 2.59
N ARG A 419 -36.39 -4.72 1.33
CA ARG A 419 -37.16 -5.25 0.18
C ARG A 419 -37.32 -6.76 0.24
N TRP A 420 -36.25 -7.50 0.57
CA TRP A 420 -36.28 -8.93 0.78
C TRP A 420 -37.23 -9.33 1.92
N ALA A 421 -37.27 -8.54 3.00
CA ALA A 421 -38.19 -8.74 4.12
C ALA A 421 -39.65 -8.41 3.78
N GLY A 422 -39.93 -7.92 2.57
CA GLY A 422 -41.29 -7.72 2.05
C GLY A 422 -41.78 -6.28 2.05
N TYR A 423 -40.94 -5.29 2.39
CA TYR A 423 -41.32 -3.88 2.36
C TYR A 423 -40.67 -3.13 1.23
N LYS A 424 -41.52 -2.35 0.56
CA LYS A 424 -41.16 -1.58 -0.61
C LYS A 424 -41.20 -0.12 -0.20
N PRO A 425 -40.07 0.48 0.21
CA PRO A 425 -40.05 1.90 0.56
C PRO A 425 -40.38 2.73 -0.69
N ASP A 426 -41.11 3.84 -0.52
CA ASP A 426 -41.28 4.82 -1.60
C ASP A 426 -39.98 5.53 -1.95
N THR A 427 -40.03 6.33 -3.01
CA THR A 427 -38.92 7.11 -3.54
C THR A 427 -38.23 7.96 -2.48
N THR A 428 -38.97 8.73 -1.68
CA THR A 428 -38.37 9.61 -0.66
C THR A 428 -37.69 8.81 0.43
N HIS A 429 -38.33 7.75 0.91
CA HIS A 429 -37.75 6.85 1.90
C HIS A 429 -36.44 6.23 1.36
N SER A 430 -36.46 5.67 0.16
CA SER A 430 -35.29 5.02 -0.45
C SER A 430 -34.14 6.01 -0.68
N ILE A 431 -34.44 7.21 -1.18
CA ILE A 431 -33.45 8.28 -1.38
C ILE A 431 -32.83 8.71 -0.05
N SER A 432 -33.65 8.97 0.98
CA SER A 432 -33.15 9.39 2.29
C SER A 432 -32.23 8.34 2.91
N MET A 433 -32.53 7.04 2.75
CA MET A 433 -31.65 5.96 3.20
C MET A 433 -30.30 5.96 2.46
N MET A 434 -30.31 6.07 1.13
CA MET A 434 -29.06 6.09 0.34
C MET A 434 -28.20 7.31 0.64
N VAL A 435 -28.82 8.49 0.79
CA VAL A 435 -28.10 9.73 1.15
C VAL A 435 -27.51 9.60 2.55
N ALA A 436 -28.24 9.03 3.51
CA ALA A 436 -27.71 8.80 4.86
C ALA A 436 -26.55 7.80 4.87
N ALA A 437 -26.62 6.72 4.09
CA ALA A 437 -25.50 5.81 3.93
C ALA A 437 -24.27 6.50 3.31
N PHE A 438 -24.48 7.26 2.23
CA PHE A 438 -23.41 8.00 1.57
C PHE A 438 -22.73 8.99 2.54
N VAL A 439 -23.52 9.80 3.24
CA VAL A 439 -23.01 10.74 4.25
C VAL A 439 -22.35 10.00 5.41
N GLY A 440 -22.89 8.86 5.84
CA GLY A 440 -22.29 8.03 6.89
C GLY A 440 -20.91 7.51 6.51
N VAL A 441 -20.74 6.98 5.29
CA VAL A 441 -19.46 6.46 4.81
C VAL A 441 -18.45 7.59 4.59
N ILE A 442 -18.82 8.63 3.84
CA ILE A 442 -17.92 9.76 3.52
C ILE A 442 -17.57 10.55 4.78
N GLY A 443 -18.56 10.80 5.64
CA GLY A 443 -18.34 11.49 6.90
C GLY A 443 -17.39 10.73 7.82
N TRP A 444 -17.54 9.41 7.92
CA TRP A 444 -16.67 8.59 8.76
C TRP A 444 -15.26 8.45 8.20
N THR A 445 -15.12 8.30 6.88
CA THR A 445 -13.84 7.99 6.23
C THR A 445 -13.00 9.24 5.93
N ILE A 446 -13.64 10.39 5.70
CA ILE A 446 -12.96 11.61 5.25
C ILE A 446 -13.13 12.76 6.26
N LEU A 447 -14.36 13.04 6.71
CA LEU A 447 -14.61 14.23 7.54
C LEU A 447 -14.07 14.08 8.97
N LEU A 448 -14.15 12.90 9.57
CA LEU A 448 -13.62 12.65 10.92
C LEU A 448 -12.09 12.78 10.98
N PRO A 449 -11.30 12.15 10.08
CA PRO A 449 -9.85 12.37 10.04
C PRO A 449 -9.46 13.83 9.82
N ILE A 450 -10.15 14.56 8.94
CA ILE A 450 -9.92 16.01 8.73
C ILE A 450 -10.18 16.81 10.02
N ALA A 451 -11.12 16.37 10.86
CA ALA A 451 -11.41 16.97 12.16
C ALA A 451 -10.46 16.50 13.28
N GLY A 452 -9.42 15.71 12.98
CA GLY A 452 -8.48 15.16 13.95
C GLY A 452 -9.03 13.99 14.78
N ILE A 453 -10.14 13.38 14.35
CA ILE A 453 -10.78 12.25 15.04
C ILE A 453 -10.47 10.95 14.28
N ASN A 454 -9.59 10.11 14.85
CA ASN A 454 -9.17 8.84 14.26
C ASN A 454 -10.05 7.66 14.74
N TRP A 455 -11.32 7.64 14.34
CA TRP A 455 -12.27 6.56 14.66
C TRP A 455 -12.50 5.57 13.50
N SER A 456 -11.91 5.84 12.34
CA SER A 456 -11.93 4.98 11.17
C SER A 456 -10.61 4.22 11.04
N GLY A 457 -10.67 2.96 10.57
CA GLY A 457 -9.46 2.18 10.26
C GLY A 457 -9.35 0.92 11.11
N ALA A 458 -8.11 0.45 11.29
CA ALA A 458 -7.80 -0.82 11.93
C ALA A 458 -8.21 -0.85 13.41
N ASP A 459 -7.92 0.20 14.18
CA ASP A 459 -8.21 0.24 15.63
C ASP A 459 -9.60 0.82 15.94
N GLY A 460 -10.19 1.49 14.94
CA GLY A 460 -11.51 2.09 15.00
C GLY A 460 -12.62 1.14 14.53
N ILE A 461 -13.62 1.69 13.84
CA ILE A 461 -14.64 0.90 13.15
C ILE A 461 -14.58 1.20 11.66
N PHE A 462 -14.64 0.15 10.84
CA PHE A 462 -14.74 0.29 9.40
C PHE A 462 -16.04 0.98 8.95
N PRO A 463 -16.03 1.74 7.83
CA PRO A 463 -17.18 2.51 7.35
C PRO A 463 -18.48 1.71 7.11
N SER A 464 -18.41 0.38 7.08
CA SER A 464 -19.58 -0.51 6.97
C SER A 464 -20.64 -0.24 8.04
N VAL A 465 -20.23 -0.05 9.31
CA VAL A 465 -21.14 0.19 10.44
C VAL A 465 -21.83 1.55 10.35
N PRO A 466 -21.13 2.70 10.28
CA PRO A 466 -21.79 4.00 10.18
C PRO A 466 -22.58 4.15 8.88
N GLY A 467 -22.10 3.58 7.76
CA GLY A 467 -22.80 3.61 6.48
C GLY A 467 -24.14 2.85 6.51
N MET A 468 -24.10 1.54 6.81
CA MET A 468 -25.32 0.73 6.86
C MET A 468 -26.21 1.14 8.04
N GLY A 469 -25.61 1.47 9.19
CA GLY A 469 -26.30 1.93 10.39
C GLY A 469 -27.10 3.21 10.14
N ALA A 470 -26.54 4.20 9.45
CA ALA A 470 -27.25 5.43 9.09
C ALA A 470 -28.47 5.16 8.20
N ALA A 471 -28.35 4.27 7.21
CA ALA A 471 -29.48 3.89 6.37
C ALA A 471 -30.59 3.18 7.17
N PHE A 472 -30.24 2.23 8.04
CA PHE A 472 -31.22 1.58 8.91
C PHE A 472 -31.86 2.55 9.90
N LEU A 473 -31.09 3.48 10.47
CA LEU A 473 -31.60 4.51 11.37
C LEU A 473 -32.65 5.36 10.66
N VAL A 474 -32.37 5.83 9.43
CA VAL A 474 -33.36 6.56 8.62
C VAL A 474 -34.59 5.73 8.35
N HIS A 475 -34.43 4.45 8.00
CA HIS A 475 -35.56 3.55 7.79
C HIS A 475 -36.49 3.50 9.02
N PHE A 476 -35.93 3.25 10.19
CA PHE A 476 -36.71 3.17 11.43
C PHE A 476 -37.35 4.50 11.81
N LEU A 477 -36.67 5.63 11.59
CA LEU A 477 -37.23 6.97 11.82
C LEU A 477 -38.42 7.27 10.89
N PHE A 478 -38.34 6.88 9.62
CA PHE A 478 -39.45 7.03 8.67
C PHE A 478 -40.65 6.15 9.07
N CYS A 479 -40.38 4.90 9.44
CA CYS A 479 -41.37 3.97 9.96
C CYS A 479 -42.05 4.47 11.25
N TRP A 480 -41.32 5.18 12.10
CA TRP A 480 -41.86 5.75 13.34
C TRP A 480 -42.76 6.97 13.08
N LYS A 481 -42.32 7.89 12.21
CA LYS A 481 -43.00 9.17 11.95
C LYS A 481 -44.22 9.06 11.03
N ARG A 482 -44.25 8.12 10.08
CA ARG A 482 -45.36 8.04 9.10
C ARG A 482 -46.55 7.24 9.66
N GLU A 483 -47.71 7.89 9.74
CA GLU A 483 -48.96 7.31 10.27
C GLU A 483 -49.54 6.18 9.40
N SER A 484 -49.21 6.12 8.10
CA SER A 484 -49.69 5.09 7.15
C SER A 484 -48.91 3.76 7.19
N SER A 485 -48.13 3.49 8.23
CA SER A 485 -47.19 2.37 8.24
C SER A 485 -47.73 1.07 8.87
N THR A 486 -48.40 0.20 8.10
CA THR A 486 -48.30 -1.29 8.19
C THR A 486 -48.65 -1.98 6.85
N ALA A 487 -48.08 -3.15 6.48
CA ALA A 487 -47.59 -4.27 7.30
C ALA A 487 -46.14 -4.76 7.00
N ASN A 488 -45.17 -3.93 7.39
CA ASN A 488 -44.14 -4.21 8.44
C ASN A 488 -42.91 -5.14 8.16
N PRO A 489 -41.72 -4.53 7.87
CA PRO A 489 -40.34 -4.93 8.27
C PRO A 489 -39.43 -3.82 8.90
N PHE A 490 -39.77 -3.09 9.97
CA PHE A 490 -40.78 -3.47 10.94
C PHE A 490 -41.59 -2.35 11.63
N GLY A 491 -41.76 -1.15 11.03
CA GLY A 491 -42.93 -0.27 11.31
C GLY A 491 -43.28 -0.04 12.79
N ARG A 492 -44.57 0.13 13.15
CA ARG A 492 -45.03 0.11 14.57
C ARG A 492 -45.18 -1.35 15.10
N TYR A 493 -44.12 -2.14 14.86
CA TYR A 493 -43.70 -3.49 15.28
C TYR A 493 -44.75 -4.56 15.65
N ASN A 494 -44.83 -5.64 14.83
CA ASN A 494 -45.12 -6.99 15.33
C ASN A 494 -43.80 -7.79 15.30
N PHE A 495 -43.07 -7.79 16.42
CA PHE A 495 -41.92 -8.68 16.60
C PHE A 495 -42.37 -10.15 16.48
N PRO A 496 -41.49 -11.08 16.04
CA PRO A 496 -41.74 -12.50 16.27
C PRO A 496 -42.06 -12.69 17.76
N ALA A 497 -43.04 -13.56 18.08
CA ALA A 497 -43.66 -13.69 19.40
C ALA A 497 -42.68 -13.36 20.54
N ARG A 498 -43.02 -12.46 21.47
CA ARG A 498 -42.16 -11.84 22.52
C ARG A 498 -41.03 -12.74 23.10
N LYS A 499 -41.24 -14.06 23.14
CA LYS A 499 -40.23 -15.07 23.46
C LYS A 499 -39.06 -15.13 22.47
N VAL A 500 -39.28 -15.16 21.15
CA VAL A 500 -38.23 -15.25 20.12
C VAL A 500 -37.35 -14.00 20.13
N SER A 501 -37.95 -12.80 20.23
CA SER A 501 -37.18 -11.56 20.33
C SER A 501 -36.41 -11.46 21.64
N ALA A 502 -37.01 -11.88 22.77
CA ALA A 502 -36.30 -11.95 24.05
C ALA A 502 -35.13 -12.96 24.01
N ILE A 503 -35.33 -14.15 23.44
CA ILE A 503 -34.26 -15.15 23.25
C ILE A 503 -33.15 -14.58 22.37
N GLY A 504 -33.50 -13.93 21.25
CA GLY A 504 -32.53 -13.29 20.37
C GLY A 504 -31.71 -12.20 21.07
N ALA A 505 -32.36 -11.34 21.86
CA ALA A 505 -31.69 -10.30 22.63
C ALA A 505 -30.76 -10.91 23.70
N VAL A 506 -31.20 -11.95 24.41
CA VAL A 506 -30.37 -12.65 25.41
C VAL A 506 -29.17 -13.32 24.76
N VAL A 507 -29.35 -13.98 23.62
CA VAL A 507 -28.24 -14.59 22.86
C VAL A 507 -27.26 -13.52 22.39
N LEU A 508 -27.74 -12.41 21.84
CA LEU A 508 -26.88 -11.31 21.40
C LEU A 508 -26.08 -10.72 22.57
N LEU A 509 -26.74 -10.42 23.70
CA LEU A 509 -26.07 -9.91 24.90
C LEU A 509 -25.06 -10.92 25.47
N ALA A 510 -25.37 -12.21 25.43
CA ALA A 510 -24.44 -13.26 25.86
C ALA A 510 -23.22 -13.34 24.94
N VAL A 511 -23.41 -13.25 23.62
CA VAL A 511 -22.31 -13.23 22.65
C VAL A 511 -21.45 -11.98 22.84
N VAL A 512 -22.05 -10.79 22.86
CA VAL A 512 -21.33 -9.52 23.08
C VAL A 512 -20.61 -9.53 24.43
N GLY A 513 -21.29 -9.92 25.51
CA GLY A 513 -20.69 -10.01 26.84
C GLY A 513 -19.54 -11.02 26.91
N THR A 514 -19.62 -12.12 26.17
CA THR A 514 -18.52 -13.09 26.05
C THR A 514 -17.35 -12.52 25.25
N MET A 515 -17.62 -11.86 24.13
CA MET A 515 -16.59 -11.23 23.29
C MET A 515 -15.85 -10.14 24.07
N GLU A 516 -16.55 -9.17 24.64
CA GLU A 516 -15.92 -8.11 25.43
C GLU A 516 -15.25 -8.65 26.70
N GLY A 517 -15.89 -9.60 27.38
CA GLY A 517 -15.30 -10.25 28.55
C GLY A 517 -14.04 -11.06 28.25
N SER A 518 -13.93 -11.63 27.04
CA SER A 518 -12.71 -12.28 26.55
C SER A 518 -11.67 -11.26 26.10
N TYR A 519 -12.10 -10.17 25.46
CA TYR A 519 -11.24 -9.10 24.99
C TYR A 519 -10.50 -8.44 26.15
N VAL A 520 -11.21 -8.04 27.21
CA VAL A 520 -10.60 -7.44 28.43
C VAL A 520 -9.58 -8.36 29.11
N ARG A 521 -9.64 -9.69 28.87
CA ARG A 521 -8.71 -10.66 29.49
C ARG A 521 -7.56 -11.08 28.60
N LEU A 522 -7.72 -11.01 27.28
CA LEU A 522 -6.82 -11.60 26.30
C LEU A 522 -6.21 -10.56 25.35
N ALA A 523 -6.78 -9.36 25.28
CA ALA A 523 -6.19 -8.26 24.53
C ALA A 523 -4.81 -7.92 25.12
N PRO A 524 -3.81 -7.67 24.27
CA PRO A 524 -2.50 -7.24 24.73
C PRO A 524 -2.61 -5.85 25.40
N ASP A 525 -1.81 -5.60 26.44
CA ASP A 525 -1.74 -4.30 27.11
C ASP A 525 -1.17 -3.25 26.14
N SER A 526 -1.68 -2.01 26.16
CA SER A 526 -1.26 -0.93 25.26
C SER A 526 0.24 -0.61 25.33
N GLU A 527 0.91 -0.89 26.45
CA GLU A 527 2.38 -0.78 26.58
C GLU A 527 3.14 -1.89 25.84
N SER A 528 2.52 -3.05 25.60
CA SER A 528 3.11 -4.14 24.80
C SER A 528 2.91 -3.93 23.29
N ALA A 529 1.83 -3.23 22.90
CA ALA A 529 1.51 -2.89 21.51
C ALA A 529 2.22 -1.61 21.01
N ASN A 530 2.65 -0.72 21.93
CA ASN A 530 3.51 0.43 21.63
C ASN A 530 5.01 0.11 21.70
N SER A 531 5.39 -1.17 21.72
CA SER A 531 6.81 -1.56 21.69
C SER A 531 7.51 -1.24 20.36
N SER A 532 6.77 -0.82 19.33
CA SER A 532 7.35 -0.16 18.14
C SER A 532 7.95 1.22 18.44
N ASN A 533 7.77 1.76 19.66
CA ASN A 533 8.38 3.00 20.12
C ASN A 533 9.25 2.84 21.39
N SER A 534 9.52 1.63 21.87
CA SER A 534 10.66 1.44 22.78
C SER A 534 11.95 1.31 21.97
N GLY A 535 12.22 2.34 21.17
CA GLY A 535 13.57 2.58 20.71
C GLY A 535 14.44 2.83 21.95
N TYR A 536 15.65 2.31 21.93
CA TYR A 536 16.67 2.86 22.79
C TYR A 536 16.94 4.31 22.29
N GLN A 537 17.37 5.17 23.20
CA GLN A 537 17.85 6.50 22.87
C GLN A 537 19.35 6.52 23.14
N LEU A 538 20.12 6.91 22.14
CA LEU A 538 21.53 7.20 22.29
C LEU A 538 21.71 8.71 22.26
N ASN A 539 22.18 9.28 23.37
CA ASN A 539 22.67 10.65 23.40
C ASN A 539 24.16 10.66 23.09
N TYR A 540 24.59 11.65 22.31
CA TYR A 540 25.99 11.87 22.01
C TYR A 540 26.27 13.35 21.75
N THR A 541 27.53 13.75 21.95
CA THR A 541 27.99 15.11 21.68
C THR A 541 28.99 15.09 20.53
N VAL A 542 28.80 15.97 19.55
CA VAL A 542 29.78 16.24 18.49
C VAL A 542 30.58 17.48 18.88
N ILE A 543 31.90 17.29 19.00
CA ILE A 543 32.84 18.36 19.36
C ILE A 543 33.78 18.59 18.17
N GLN A 544 34.02 19.85 17.85
CA GLN A 544 35.01 20.27 16.85
C GLN A 544 36.27 20.74 17.56
N ASN A 545 37.40 20.11 17.27
CA ASN A 545 38.71 20.53 17.71
C ASN A 545 39.43 21.23 16.55
N ILE A 546 39.79 22.50 16.75
CA ILE A 546 40.45 23.32 15.73
C ILE A 546 41.86 23.64 16.21
N LYS A 547 42.87 23.35 15.39
CA LYS A 547 44.25 23.78 15.60
C LYS A 547 44.66 24.64 14.42
N THR A 548 44.86 25.93 14.67
CA THR A 548 45.30 26.89 13.66
C THR A 548 46.73 27.35 13.97
N GLU A 549 47.57 27.39 12.95
CA GLU A 549 48.95 27.86 13.01
C GLU A 549 49.24 28.72 11.78
N THR A 550 49.81 29.90 11.98
CA THR A 550 50.22 30.78 10.87
C THR A 550 51.74 30.74 10.74
N LEU A 551 52.21 30.39 9.56
CA LEU A 551 53.62 30.23 9.22
C LEU A 551 53.95 31.19 8.07
N PHE A 552 55.15 31.75 8.10
CA PHE A 552 55.70 32.48 6.96
C PHE A 552 56.60 31.50 6.21
N ILE A 553 56.29 31.23 4.94
CA ILE A 553 56.99 30.24 4.11
C ILE A 553 57.59 30.98 2.91
N GLY A 554 58.91 30.89 2.73
CA GLY A 554 59.59 31.50 1.59
C GLY A 554 59.26 30.83 0.27
N ASP A 555 59.48 31.54 -0.84
CA ASP A 555 59.35 30.98 -2.20
C ASP A 555 60.24 29.74 -2.36
N GLU A 556 59.66 28.68 -2.94
CA GLU A 556 60.28 27.35 -3.11
C GLU A 556 60.67 26.67 -1.78
N GLU A 557 60.20 27.18 -0.64
CA GLU A 557 60.40 26.55 0.67
C GLU A 557 59.26 25.57 0.99
N THR A 558 59.62 24.43 1.58
CA THR A 558 58.68 23.42 2.06
C THR A 558 58.72 23.35 3.58
N VAL A 559 57.56 23.46 4.23
CA VAL A 559 57.41 23.34 5.68
C VAL A 559 56.44 22.22 6.03
N GLY A 560 56.90 21.31 6.89
CA GLY A 560 56.09 20.21 7.42
C GLY A 560 55.18 20.64 8.56
N VAL A 561 53.89 20.37 8.44
CA VAL A 561 52.90 20.54 9.50
C VAL A 561 52.31 19.22 9.96
N SER A 562 51.94 19.16 11.23
CA SER A 562 51.36 17.95 11.79
C SER A 562 50.23 18.19 12.79
N PHE A 563 49.34 17.21 12.84
CA PHE A 563 48.26 17.08 13.80
C PHE A 563 48.32 15.70 14.45
N GLU A 564 48.47 15.68 15.78
CA GLU A 564 48.55 14.44 16.55
C GLU A 564 47.18 14.11 17.16
N VAL A 565 46.67 12.92 16.82
CA VAL A 565 45.47 12.35 17.47
C VAL A 565 45.93 11.40 18.57
N LEU A 566 45.85 11.87 19.81
CA LEU A 566 46.19 11.08 21.00
C LEU A 566 45.15 9.97 21.25
N GLU A 567 45.57 8.93 21.99
CA GLU A 567 44.69 7.86 22.48
C GLU A 567 43.64 8.47 23.44
N THR A 568 42.48 8.81 22.89
CA THR A 568 41.34 9.36 23.63
C THR A 568 40.19 8.35 23.67
N SER A 569 39.26 8.52 24.61
CA SER A 569 38.04 7.71 24.72
C SER A 569 36.98 8.03 23.66
N ASN A 570 37.28 8.92 22.71
CA ASN A 570 36.33 9.54 21.81
C ASN A 570 36.68 9.15 20.36
N ALA A 571 35.68 8.88 19.51
CA ALA A 571 35.92 8.52 18.12
C ALA A 571 36.13 9.77 17.25
N VAL A 572 37.11 9.74 16.34
CA VAL A 572 37.35 10.81 15.35
C VAL A 572 36.69 10.43 14.03
N ILE A 573 35.77 11.26 13.56
CA ILE A 573 34.94 11.01 12.35
C ILE A 573 35.70 11.42 11.10
N SER A 574 36.21 12.65 11.14
CA SER A 574 36.95 13.27 10.07
C SER A 574 38.04 14.16 10.63
N LEU A 575 39.14 14.21 9.88
CA LEU A 575 40.20 15.19 10.06
C LEU A 575 40.40 15.89 8.72
N THR A 576 40.40 17.21 8.76
CA THR A 576 40.47 18.04 7.57
C THR A 576 41.55 19.10 7.74
N LEU A 577 42.36 19.28 6.70
CA LEU A 577 43.38 20.31 6.61
C LEU A 577 42.89 21.43 5.70
N TYR A 578 42.79 22.62 6.25
CA TYR A 578 42.50 23.84 5.51
C TYR A 578 43.72 24.75 5.48
N VAL A 579 43.87 25.47 4.37
CA VAL A 579 44.86 26.53 4.21
C VAL A 579 44.16 27.83 3.85
N THR A 580 44.61 28.93 4.44
CA THR A 580 44.22 30.30 4.11
C THR A 580 45.49 31.11 4.01
N PHE A 581 45.73 31.77 2.89
CA PHE A 581 46.86 32.67 2.70
C PHE A 581 46.33 33.90 1.98
N ASP A 582 46.93 35.05 2.27
CA ASP A 582 46.53 36.35 1.74
C ASP A 582 47.81 37.01 1.24
N GLU A 583 47.80 37.38 -0.04
CA GLU A 583 48.95 37.97 -0.68
C GLU A 583 49.00 39.45 -0.30
N THR A 584 49.90 39.79 0.63
CA THR A 584 50.05 41.21 1.01
C THR A 584 50.75 41.96 -0.13
N ALA A 585 49.95 42.47 -1.07
CA ALA A 585 50.40 43.29 -2.17
C ALA A 585 51.29 44.43 -1.65
N ASN A 586 52.61 44.25 -1.76
CA ASN A 586 53.53 45.37 -1.65
C ASN A 586 53.19 46.33 -2.78
N GLU A 587 52.81 47.57 -2.42
CA GLU A 587 52.29 48.60 -3.33
C GLU A 587 53.09 48.66 -4.66
N GLY A 588 52.57 48.02 -5.72
CA GLY A 588 52.98 48.28 -7.10
C GLY A 588 53.43 47.10 -7.98
N VAL A 589 53.31 45.83 -7.60
CA VAL A 589 53.58 44.66 -8.46
C VAL A 589 52.38 43.70 -8.46
N SER A 590 52.24 42.87 -9.50
CA SER A 590 51.04 42.17 -10.05
C SER A 590 50.06 41.46 -9.08
N GLU A 591 48.81 41.33 -9.54
CA GLU A 591 47.65 40.68 -8.87
C GLU A 591 47.61 39.13 -8.99
N GLU A 592 48.74 38.46 -9.28
CA GLU A 592 48.73 36.99 -9.50
C GLU A 592 49.27 36.27 -8.26
N CYS A 593 48.41 35.47 -7.60
CA CYS A 593 48.79 34.83 -6.36
C CYS A 593 49.80 33.69 -6.56
N ASP A 594 50.66 33.47 -5.57
CA ASP A 594 51.54 32.31 -5.54
C ASP A 594 50.79 30.98 -5.31
N THR A 595 51.37 29.88 -5.81
CA THR A 595 50.74 28.56 -5.74
C THR A 595 51.16 27.83 -4.47
N VAL A 596 50.20 27.52 -3.60
CA VAL A 596 50.42 26.72 -2.40
C VAL A 596 50.10 25.26 -2.69
N ILE A 597 51.08 24.38 -2.49
CA ILE A 597 50.95 22.93 -2.67
C ILE A 597 51.02 22.24 -1.32
N SER A 598 49.98 21.48 -0.98
CA SER A 598 49.95 20.58 0.18
C SER A 598 50.17 19.15 -0.27
N SER A 599 51.17 18.48 0.30
CA SER A 599 51.47 17.05 0.09
C SER A 599 51.23 16.28 1.40
N PRO A 600 49.97 15.92 1.70
CA PRO A 600 49.63 15.13 2.88
C PRO A 600 50.18 13.69 2.79
N ASP A 601 50.60 13.13 3.92
CA ASP A 601 50.99 11.72 4.04
C ASP A 601 50.26 11.09 5.24
N PHE A 602 49.28 10.24 4.92
CA PHE A 602 48.47 9.50 5.89
C PHE A 602 48.77 7.99 5.87
N SER A 603 49.96 7.58 5.41
CA SER A 603 50.31 6.16 5.27
C SER A 603 50.59 5.44 6.61
N ASP A 604 50.99 6.19 7.65
CA ASP A 604 51.38 5.67 8.97
C ASP A 604 50.25 5.73 10.02
N VAL A 605 49.00 6.02 9.63
CA VAL A 605 47.86 6.09 10.57
C VAL A 605 47.16 4.75 10.72
N ASN A 606 46.74 4.43 11.96
CA ASN A 606 46.05 3.18 12.25
C ASN A 606 44.53 3.30 12.03
N GLY A 607 43.95 2.39 11.25
CA GLY A 607 42.50 2.19 11.15
C GLY A 607 42.00 1.86 9.73
N PRO A 608 40.79 1.29 9.57
CA PRO A 608 40.10 1.30 8.28
C PRO A 608 39.60 2.72 7.98
N HIS A 609 39.96 3.25 6.81
CA HIS A 609 39.49 4.55 6.32
C HIS A 609 38.53 4.32 5.15
N ASP A 610 37.36 4.97 5.18
CA ASP A 610 36.35 4.85 4.13
C ASP A 610 36.67 5.77 2.94
N GLN A 611 37.20 6.96 3.23
CA GLN A 611 37.70 7.91 2.23
C GLN A 611 38.98 8.58 2.74
N ILE A 612 40.01 8.61 1.88
CA ILE A 612 41.27 9.31 2.14
C ILE A 612 41.55 10.21 0.94
N GLN A 613 41.80 11.48 1.22
CA GLN A 613 42.35 12.45 0.28
C GLN A 613 43.73 12.88 0.77
N ASP A 614 44.73 12.07 0.46
CA ASP A 614 46.15 12.25 0.74
C ASP A 614 46.99 12.55 -0.51
N GLY A 615 46.34 12.78 -1.66
CA GLY A 615 47.02 13.26 -2.87
C GLY A 615 47.47 14.71 -2.70
N ALA A 616 48.55 15.09 -3.41
CA ALA A 616 48.99 16.48 -3.45
C ALA A 616 47.87 17.38 -4.02
N VAL A 617 47.50 18.42 -3.28
CA VAL A 617 46.50 19.42 -3.67
C VAL A 617 47.19 20.77 -3.77
N GLN A 618 46.91 21.51 -4.84
CA GLN A 618 47.45 22.84 -5.07
C GLN A 618 46.34 23.87 -5.15
N THR A 619 46.64 25.10 -4.76
CA THR A 619 45.76 26.25 -4.94
C THR A 619 46.55 27.51 -5.26
N ASP A 620 45.95 28.39 -6.04
CA ASP A 620 46.46 29.70 -6.48
C ASP A 620 45.47 30.83 -6.12
N ASN A 621 44.54 30.58 -5.19
CA ASN A 621 43.45 31.52 -4.87
C ASN A 621 43.69 32.24 -3.53
N CYS A 622 44.46 33.32 -3.49
CA CYS A 622 44.78 34.05 -2.26
C CYS A 622 43.59 34.85 -1.65
N ASP A 623 42.44 34.95 -2.33
CA ASP A 623 41.24 35.65 -1.81
C ASP A 623 40.30 34.72 -1.01
N GLU A 624 40.50 33.41 -1.06
CA GLU A 624 39.59 32.42 -0.48
C GLU A 624 40.06 31.89 0.87
N THR A 625 39.22 32.00 1.89
CA THR A 625 39.50 31.47 3.23
C THR A 625 39.10 30.00 3.35
N ASN A 626 39.90 29.22 4.09
CA ASN A 626 39.67 27.80 4.42
C ASN A 626 39.57 26.88 3.20
N GLN A 627 40.62 26.86 2.39
CA GLN A 627 40.71 26.00 1.21
C GLN A 627 41.14 24.58 1.61
N LEU A 628 40.39 23.58 1.14
CA LEU A 628 40.58 22.17 1.52
C LEU A 628 41.84 21.59 0.86
N MET A 629 42.80 21.17 1.68
CA MET A 629 44.09 20.63 1.23
C MET A 629 44.27 19.14 1.45
N ALA A 630 43.60 18.58 2.46
CA ALA A 630 43.60 17.15 2.74
C ALA A 630 42.39 16.78 3.58
N SER A 631 41.88 15.56 3.43
CA SER A 631 40.84 15.02 4.30
C SER A 631 41.00 13.52 4.49
N VAL A 632 40.56 13.05 5.64
CA VAL A 632 40.42 11.63 5.93
C VAL A 632 39.13 11.42 6.70
N GLU A 633 38.35 10.43 6.27
CA GLU A 633 37.06 10.10 6.84
C GLU A 633 36.99 8.61 7.18
N THR A 634 36.53 8.32 8.39
CA THR A 634 36.32 6.95 8.85
C THR A 634 34.96 6.40 8.46
N ASN A 635 34.00 7.27 8.11
CA ASN A 635 32.70 6.89 7.57
C ASN A 635 32.02 8.05 6.81
N GLY A 636 31.83 7.90 5.50
CA GLY A 636 31.28 8.94 4.64
C GLY A 636 29.78 9.20 4.80
N GLU A 637 28.99 8.20 5.21
CA GLU A 637 27.55 8.36 5.46
C GLU A 637 27.31 9.17 6.74
N LEU A 638 28.12 8.90 7.76
CA LEU A 638 28.15 9.64 9.01
C LEU A 638 28.65 11.07 8.78
N ALA A 639 29.80 11.26 8.13
CA ALA A 639 30.35 12.59 7.86
C ALA A 639 29.36 13.50 7.10
N TYR A 640 28.68 12.96 6.07
CA TYR A 640 27.67 13.70 5.30
C TYR A 640 26.43 14.08 6.12
N ARG A 641 25.91 13.16 6.96
CA ARG A 641 24.73 13.41 7.81
C ARG A 641 24.92 14.57 8.80
N TRP A 642 26.15 14.84 9.23
CA TRP A 642 26.41 15.84 10.29
C TRP A 642 27.17 17.09 9.83
N ALA A 643 27.70 17.11 8.60
CA ALA A 643 28.24 18.31 7.98
C ALA A 643 27.18 19.44 7.84
N GLU A 644 25.88 19.12 7.75
CA GLU A 644 24.80 20.12 7.64
C GLU A 644 24.32 20.68 9.00
N ASN A 645 24.53 19.98 10.13
CA ASN A 645 23.89 20.29 11.42
C ASN A 645 24.81 20.89 12.50
N GLY A 646 26.13 20.96 12.27
CA GLY A 646 27.10 21.64 13.14
C GLY A 646 27.54 20.85 14.40
N THR A 647 28.15 21.54 15.37
CA THR A 647 28.53 20.97 16.68
C THR A 647 27.37 21.09 17.69
N GLY A 648 27.12 20.04 18.49
CA GLY A 648 26.02 20.07 19.45
C GLY A 648 25.76 18.73 20.16
N GLU A 649 24.73 18.70 21.00
CA GLU A 649 24.17 17.49 21.59
C GLU A 649 23.06 16.95 20.69
N TYR A 650 23.10 15.65 20.40
CA TYR A 650 22.16 14.97 19.51
C TYR A 650 21.61 13.71 20.18
N SER A 651 20.45 13.28 19.71
CA SER A 651 19.76 12.09 20.19
C SER A 651 19.27 11.26 19.02
N GLU A 652 19.71 10.00 18.95
CA GLU A 652 19.25 9.02 17.96
C GLU A 652 18.28 8.03 18.60
N PHE A 653 17.25 7.65 17.84
CA PHE A 653 16.26 6.64 18.25
C PHE A 653 16.34 5.43 17.33
N GLY A 654 16.42 4.23 17.90
CA GLY A 654 16.52 2.99 17.13
C GLY A 654 16.42 1.74 17.99
N SER A 655 16.53 0.56 17.39
CA SER A 655 16.59 -0.70 18.15
C SER A 655 17.88 -0.78 18.99
N GLU A 656 17.90 -1.64 20.01
CA GLU A 656 19.11 -1.86 20.83
C GLU A 656 20.29 -2.32 19.97
N MET A 657 20.00 -3.09 18.92
CA MET A 657 21.01 -3.66 18.03
C MET A 657 21.59 -2.57 17.12
N GLU A 658 20.76 -1.75 16.48
CA GLU A 658 21.21 -0.62 15.66
C GLU A 658 21.99 0.39 16.50
N LEU A 659 21.48 0.77 17.68
CA LEU A 659 22.18 1.72 18.54
C LEU A 659 23.46 1.14 19.15
N ASN A 660 23.52 -0.18 19.38
CA ASN A 660 24.77 -0.84 19.75
C ASN A 660 25.73 -0.96 18.57
N GLU A 661 25.26 -1.06 17.33
CA GLU A 661 26.10 -1.04 16.14
C GLU A 661 26.71 0.34 15.92
N ILE A 662 25.91 1.41 16.00
CA ILE A 662 26.41 2.78 15.99
C ILE A 662 27.37 2.97 17.17
N ARG A 663 27.03 2.53 18.40
CA ARG A 663 27.93 2.58 19.57
C ARG A 663 29.21 1.76 19.39
N THR A 664 29.17 0.65 18.67
CA THR A 664 30.35 -0.16 18.36
C THR A 664 31.24 0.61 17.39
N ILE A 665 30.68 1.16 16.32
CA ILE A 665 31.37 2.04 15.36
C ILE A 665 31.96 3.27 16.09
N MET A 666 31.23 3.87 17.02
CA MET A 666 31.67 5.02 17.83
C MET A 666 32.61 4.65 18.99
N GLY A 667 32.64 3.38 19.40
CA GLY A 667 33.48 2.85 20.48
C GLY A 667 34.86 2.41 20.00
N GLU A 668 35.09 2.41 18.68
CA GLU A 668 36.39 2.15 18.08
C GLU A 668 37.26 3.41 18.09
N SER A 669 37.65 3.87 19.29
CA SER A 669 38.50 5.06 19.50
C SER A 669 39.94 4.93 18.95
N PHE A 670 40.23 3.81 18.26
CA PHE A 670 41.51 3.48 17.65
C PHE A 670 41.57 3.71 16.13
N ARG A 671 40.46 4.13 15.48
CA ARG A 671 40.35 4.22 14.00
C ARG A 671 41.12 5.37 13.30
N MET A 672 41.71 6.30 14.05
CA MET A 672 42.40 7.49 13.52
C MET A 672 43.63 7.84 14.37
N GLN A 673 44.20 6.86 15.07
CA GLN A 673 45.32 7.10 15.96
C GLN A 673 46.61 7.22 15.16
N GLY A 674 47.36 8.30 15.42
CA GLY A 674 48.62 8.56 14.73
C GLY A 674 48.88 10.05 14.58
N VAL A 675 49.98 10.33 13.88
CA VAL A 675 50.36 11.69 13.51
C VAL A 675 50.00 11.87 12.05
N TYR A 676 49.13 12.84 11.78
CA TYR A 676 48.80 13.26 10.43
C TYR A 676 49.77 14.33 10.02
N TYR A 677 50.41 14.14 8.88
CA TYR A 677 51.47 14.99 8.38
C TYR A 677 51.12 15.56 7.02
N SER A 678 51.50 16.81 6.75
CA SER A 678 51.46 17.38 5.40
C SER A 678 52.63 18.33 5.20
N ASP A 679 53.29 18.22 4.05
CA ASP A 679 54.28 19.20 3.60
C ASP A 679 53.58 20.31 2.81
N ILE A 680 53.75 21.56 3.23
CA ILE A 680 53.24 22.74 2.53
C ILE A 680 54.41 23.41 1.81
N THR A 681 54.29 23.58 0.50
CA THR A 681 55.27 24.25 -0.36
C THR A 681 54.63 25.45 -1.04
N VAL A 682 55.36 26.57 -1.12
CA VAL A 682 54.95 27.74 -1.89
C VAL A 682 55.77 27.79 -3.17
N GLU A 683 55.13 27.67 -4.33
CA GLU A 683 55.75 27.82 -5.63
C GLU A 683 55.42 29.19 -6.22
N THR A 684 56.47 29.90 -6.64
CA THR A 684 56.31 31.22 -7.25
C THR A 684 55.63 31.11 -8.63
N SER A 685 54.63 31.96 -8.86
CA SER A 685 53.92 32.05 -10.14
C SER A 685 54.76 32.77 -11.24
N HIS A 686 55.88 33.40 -10.88
CA HIS A 686 56.66 34.24 -11.78
C HIS A 686 57.72 33.50 -12.61
N ALA A 687 57.48 33.43 -13.92
CA ALA A 687 58.53 33.21 -14.90
C ALA A 687 59.37 34.50 -15.11
N LEU A 688 60.47 34.64 -14.36
CA LEU A 688 61.60 35.55 -14.65
C LEU A 688 61.29 37.08 -14.63
N GLU A 689 61.31 37.71 -13.46
CA GLU A 689 61.72 39.13 -13.35
C GLU A 689 62.88 39.33 -12.35
N PRO A 690 63.94 40.11 -12.65
CA PRO A 690 65.17 40.11 -11.85
C PRO A 690 65.16 41.05 -10.63
N PHE A 691 64.02 41.69 -10.32
CA PHE A 691 63.98 42.79 -9.34
C PHE A 691 62.70 42.90 -8.48
N GLY A 692 61.78 41.93 -8.51
CA GLY A 692 60.71 41.80 -7.52
C GLY A 692 61.22 40.96 -6.35
N ASN A 693 61.19 41.50 -5.14
CA ASN A 693 61.61 40.79 -3.93
C ASN A 693 60.33 40.38 -3.20
N ASP A 694 59.69 39.29 -3.64
CA ASP A 694 58.72 38.60 -2.80
C ASP A 694 59.52 37.69 -1.85
N PRO A 695 59.47 37.90 -0.53
CA PRO A 695 60.16 37.04 0.41
C PRO A 695 59.37 35.78 0.80
N GLY A 696 58.11 35.63 0.36
CA GLY A 696 57.24 34.49 0.65
C GLY A 696 55.89 34.85 1.28
N GLU A 697 55.09 33.81 1.53
CA GLU A 697 53.68 33.93 1.89
C GLU A 697 53.38 33.65 3.37
N SER A 698 52.44 34.41 3.93
CA SER A 698 51.90 34.18 5.27
C SER A 698 50.73 33.20 5.21
N ILE A 699 51.01 31.92 5.45
CA ILE A 699 50.04 30.83 5.32
C ILE A 699 49.48 30.45 6.68
N THR A 700 48.16 30.55 6.81
CA THR A 700 47.39 30.07 7.97
C THR A 700 46.85 28.68 7.70
N ILE A 701 47.36 27.72 8.45
CA ILE A 701 47.02 26.30 8.36
C ILE A 701 46.04 25.99 9.49
N THR A 702 44.88 25.42 9.15
CA THR A 702 43.84 25.07 10.10
C THR A 702 43.48 23.59 9.98
N TRP A 703 43.82 22.83 11.01
CA TRP A 703 43.34 21.48 11.18
C TRP A 703 42.00 21.50 11.91
N VAL A 704 41.02 20.76 11.37
CA VAL A 704 39.71 20.57 11.97
C VAL A 704 39.48 19.09 12.18
N ALA A 705 39.38 18.67 13.43
CA ALA A 705 39.01 17.31 13.81
C ALA A 705 37.59 17.29 14.38
N LEU A 706 36.72 16.46 13.83
CA LEU A 706 35.39 16.21 14.39
C LEU A 706 35.42 14.95 15.25
N THR A 707 34.99 15.09 16.50
CA THR A 707 35.09 14.05 17.52
C THR A 707 33.74 13.76 18.16
N PHE A 708 33.39 12.48 18.29
CA PHE A 708 32.19 11.98 18.96
C PHE A 708 32.46 11.60 20.43
N VAL A 709 31.59 12.06 21.33
CA VAL A 709 31.54 11.63 22.73
C VAL A 709 30.21 10.92 22.99
N PRO A 710 30.17 9.58 23.10
CA PRO A 710 28.93 8.85 23.36
C PRO A 710 28.54 8.93 24.85
N GLU A 711 27.24 9.12 25.14
CA GLU A 711 26.66 8.90 26.47
C GLU A 711 26.07 7.47 26.61
N GLU A 712 25.53 7.15 27.80
CA GLU A 712 24.85 5.88 28.03
C GLU A 712 23.58 5.74 27.18
N VAL A 713 23.47 4.60 26.48
CA VAL A 713 22.23 4.15 25.84
C VAL A 713 21.19 3.93 26.92
N LYS A 714 20.08 4.66 26.87
CA LYS A 714 18.96 4.53 27.81
C LYS A 714 17.73 4.08 27.07
N LYS A 715 16.89 3.32 27.75
CA LYS A 715 15.56 3.01 27.24
C LYS A 715 14.78 4.34 27.13
N ALA A 716 14.35 4.72 25.93
CA ALA A 716 13.53 5.92 25.75
C ALA A 716 12.25 5.75 26.59
N SER A 717 11.98 6.73 27.47
CA SER A 717 10.86 6.70 28.40
C SER A 717 9.58 7.25 27.80
#